data_AF-A0A512HTC2-F1
#
_entry.id   AF-A0A512HTC2-F1
#
_cell.length_a   1.000
_cell.length_b   1.000
_cell.length_c   1.000
_cell.angle_alpha   90.00
_cell.angle_beta   90.00
_cell.angle_gamma   90.00
#
_symmetry.space_group_name_H-M   'P 1'
#
loop_
_entity.id
_entity.type
_entity.pdbx_description
1 polymer ?
#
loop_
_entity_poly.entity_id
_entity_poly.type
_entity_poly.pdbx_seq_one_letter_code
_entity_poly.pdbx_strand_id
1 'polypeptide(L)'
;MIRSVQGSFDDRGRLALRGMLADGWALEAVALRIRGTKQVTRVETPARGSVDVVVEPPAEIPREAFSMDVFLDLVDPDGQAVRRRLAADGSAPSTVASGTDSLAGRPAWWYATRDAELSVRVGVVQPSRLLLDVTDLRAAANGFAVSADLTTVGADGARAVLEATLRSSDFVTRLPLEVGPPTREPTSQRTTHRVTATVDLAALMHAGLPHDEQALDFAIVVPADDGTELRRGLSLADDTEQVQRLAPVVQTTDGVTQVLVPQLTFKSKNLHFARELFTEDAYRYLTRLRRLGPLWTLVRAFSSVWLVGETPYKAQDAGFHLFRWIRRQHPRRRVHYVIAADSPERAAVEALGRVVTMRSREHIRACFLARRFATSHKVDFILATNDRRAVRWMRGNRVFLQHGVLGAKNMVDTYGRLSPAFHTDYFHVSSPRERELIVNDLRYRPSQVRVTGLSRFDRLLEPAQEPPRGLLVVPTWRDWLNRPAAFAESEFLHRWRDFLTSRPLREAIAEGLPVTVILHPNMRFFGGSLAVEGVTVLGQGDTDVQTLMRTHEAMVTDYSSVGFDFAAQGRPVFYHQFDRQQFLGKRPSHLDLDLDLPGEVFREVDPLARAVVDSWRDGFPQKPEHARRAGRFIAPARGSYCEQVYDSVRTARSPWVPVRRWLDSAHGRRAYVRFRTGRLYRPAMNAISTVGRLLPRRDLVVFESDTGRAAADSPRAIYDELVGRGSRLATVWSTRSTFRPLDVTTRKVEPDSPAFHWHLARARYWVNNQNFGPMVTPARRTTYLQTWHGTPLKRMQFDAVSTTGRAEGYLDRVARKTGTWSVLLSPSPYATAAFRSAFRYEGPVLEVGYPRNDHLAGDPAAQGELARRRLGIGADRHVILYAPTFRDDVKQGRQFAWDGAIDWEALVPALSDRTVVLVRRHSVVRGSLRIPPELEDRVVDVSDHPDVQDLLCAADVLVTDYSSVMFDYAILDRPIVLFCYDLEHYRDDLRGFYLDLEAEAPGPVVTTQEQLTQALVRAEDGTGTDEFAPRRRAFRERFAPLDDGRATQRVVDEVFGVDAR
;
A
#
# COMPACT_ATOMS: atom_id res chain seq x y z
N MET A 1 -52.69 25.15 -2.05
CA MET A 1 -52.81 24.91 -0.59
C MET A 1 -51.93 25.88 0.19
N ILE A 2 -50.63 25.98 -0.13
CA ILE A 2 -49.68 26.94 0.48
C ILE A 2 -49.32 27.99 -0.58
N ARG A 3 -49.43 29.29 -0.28
CA ARG A 3 -49.12 30.39 -1.24
C ARG A 3 -47.66 30.85 -1.15
N SER A 4 -47.07 30.83 0.04
CA SER A 4 -45.64 31.11 0.27
C SER A 4 -45.25 30.62 1.67
N VAL A 5 -44.01 30.14 1.85
CA VAL A 5 -43.40 29.84 3.16
C VAL A 5 -41.91 30.22 3.11
N GLN A 6 -41.43 30.88 4.15
CA GLN A 6 -40.04 31.23 4.41
C GLN A 6 -39.61 30.65 5.76
N GLY A 7 -38.39 30.15 5.85
CA GLY A 7 -37.81 29.61 7.08
C GLY A 7 -36.55 30.36 7.49
N SER A 8 -36.36 30.61 8.79
CA SER A 8 -35.13 31.17 9.36
C SER A 8 -34.84 30.55 10.73
N PHE A 9 -33.57 30.36 11.08
CA PHE A 9 -33.20 29.95 12.44
C PHE A 9 -32.88 31.18 13.30
N ASP A 10 -33.17 31.11 14.60
CA ASP A 10 -32.70 32.11 15.56
C ASP A 10 -31.40 31.68 16.26
N ASP A 11 -30.79 32.58 17.04
CA ASP A 11 -29.54 32.33 17.77
C ASP A 11 -29.61 31.17 18.79
N ARG A 12 -30.82 30.65 19.06
CA ARG A 12 -31.07 29.50 19.93
C ARG A 12 -31.37 28.22 19.13
N GLY A 13 -31.25 28.26 17.81
CA GLY A 13 -31.47 27.12 16.92
C GLY A 13 -32.94 26.78 16.67
N ARG A 14 -33.88 27.68 16.96
CA ARG A 14 -35.32 27.47 16.70
C ARG A 14 -35.65 27.83 15.27
N LEU A 15 -36.41 26.98 14.58
CA LEU A 15 -36.85 27.21 13.20
C LEU A 15 -38.13 28.04 13.20
N ALA A 16 -38.05 29.30 12.76
CA ALA A 16 -39.22 30.12 12.49
C ALA A 16 -39.68 29.92 11.05
N LEU A 17 -40.95 29.52 10.86
CA LEU A 17 -41.62 29.36 9.57
C LEU A 17 -42.69 30.43 9.41
N ARG A 18 -42.62 31.22 8.34
CA ARG A 18 -43.56 32.29 8.01
C ARG A 18 -44.16 32.12 6.63
N GLY A 19 -45.48 32.21 6.48
CA GLY A 19 -46.14 31.95 5.20
C GLY A 19 -47.63 32.26 5.16
N MET A 20 -48.24 32.09 3.98
CA MET A 20 -49.68 32.24 3.75
C MET A 20 -50.31 30.95 3.21
N LEU A 21 -51.48 30.60 3.72
CA LEU A 21 -52.30 29.48 3.22
C LEU A 21 -53.34 29.99 2.21
N ALA A 22 -53.87 29.08 1.38
CA ALA A 22 -55.00 29.39 0.51
C ALA A 22 -56.30 29.59 1.33
N ASP A 23 -57.23 30.38 0.80
CA ASP A 23 -58.48 30.73 1.49
C ASP A 23 -59.27 29.47 1.91
N GLY A 24 -59.71 29.43 3.17
CA GLY A 24 -60.43 28.30 3.77
C GLY A 24 -59.56 27.20 4.40
N TRP A 25 -58.24 27.24 4.22
CA TRP A 25 -57.32 26.27 4.86
C TRP A 25 -56.81 26.76 6.22
N ALA A 26 -56.67 25.83 7.17
CA ALA A 26 -56.10 26.10 8.50
C ALA A 26 -54.85 25.24 8.75
N LEU A 27 -53.84 25.80 9.42
CA LEU A 27 -52.74 25.03 9.98
C LEU A 27 -53.18 24.49 11.35
N GLU A 28 -52.97 23.19 11.56
CA GLU A 28 -53.25 22.52 12.82
C GLU A 28 -51.95 22.27 13.59
N ALA A 29 -50.93 21.73 12.92
CA ALA A 29 -49.63 21.49 13.52
C ALA A 29 -48.49 21.52 12.51
N VAL A 30 -47.28 21.80 13.01
CA VAL A 30 -46.02 21.60 12.27
C VAL A 30 -45.25 20.47 12.92
N ALA A 31 -44.79 19.52 12.12
CA ALA A 31 -43.98 18.41 12.58
C ALA A 31 -42.59 18.41 11.90
N LEU A 32 -41.54 18.39 12.71
CA LEU A 32 -40.16 18.23 12.24
C LEU A 32 -39.71 16.78 12.46
N ARG A 33 -39.17 16.14 11.43
CA ARG A 33 -38.60 14.79 11.54
C ARG A 33 -37.16 14.78 11.05
N ILE A 34 -36.26 14.24 11.86
CA ILE A 34 -34.89 13.95 11.40
C ILE A 34 -34.94 12.68 10.52
N ARG A 35 -34.43 12.78 9.29
CA ARG A 35 -34.37 11.63 8.37
C ARG A 35 -33.53 10.52 8.98
N GLY A 36 -34.06 9.30 8.94
CA GLY A 36 -33.42 8.13 9.54
C GLY A 36 -33.78 7.91 11.01
N THR A 37 -34.46 8.86 11.68
CA THR A 37 -34.92 8.66 13.07
C THR A 37 -36.45 8.58 13.17
N LYS A 38 -36.92 8.07 14.31
CA LYS A 38 -38.34 8.13 14.72
C LYS A 38 -38.68 9.40 15.51
N GLN A 39 -37.72 10.28 15.78
CA GLN A 39 -37.98 11.53 16.50
C GLN A 39 -38.78 12.50 15.63
N VAL A 40 -39.92 12.95 16.16
CA VAL A 40 -40.77 13.95 15.55
C VAL A 40 -41.12 15.01 16.59
N THR A 41 -40.72 16.25 16.38
CA THR A 41 -41.17 17.39 17.21
C THR A 41 -42.42 17.97 16.57
N ARG A 42 -43.56 17.87 17.24
CA ARG A 42 -44.85 18.41 16.76
C ARG A 42 -45.24 19.61 17.60
N VAL A 43 -45.60 20.71 16.95
CA VAL A 43 -46.10 21.94 17.59
C VAL A 43 -47.50 22.21 17.06
N GLU A 44 -48.49 22.24 17.95
CA GLU A 44 -49.86 22.59 17.62
C GLU A 44 -50.00 24.11 17.53
N THR A 45 -50.50 24.61 16.40
CA THR A 45 -50.69 26.03 16.16
C THR A 45 -51.91 26.23 15.27
N PRO A 46 -53.11 26.40 15.87
CA PRO A 46 -54.31 26.68 15.11
C PRO A 46 -54.26 28.10 14.55
N ALA A 47 -53.94 28.23 13.26
CA ALA A 47 -53.91 29.51 12.56
C ALA A 47 -54.66 29.40 11.22
N ARG A 48 -55.64 30.29 11.00
CA ARG A 48 -56.36 30.40 9.72
C ARG A 48 -55.70 31.46 8.85
N GLY A 49 -55.40 31.12 7.60
CA GLY A 49 -54.90 32.05 6.59
C GLY A 49 -53.40 32.39 6.65
N SER A 50 -52.67 32.06 7.72
CA SER A 50 -51.22 32.27 7.80
C SER A 50 -50.50 31.14 8.54
N VAL A 51 -49.21 30.99 8.26
CA VAL A 51 -48.26 30.13 8.97
C VAL A 51 -47.29 31.06 9.67
N ASP A 52 -47.31 31.15 11.00
CA ASP A 52 -46.26 31.83 11.78
C ASP A 52 -45.95 30.95 12.99
N VAL A 53 -44.98 30.06 12.82
CA VAL A 53 -44.68 28.99 13.79
C VAL A 53 -43.20 28.96 14.08
N VAL A 54 -42.85 28.97 15.36
CA VAL A 54 -41.49 28.74 15.83
C VAL A 54 -41.43 27.33 16.39
N VAL A 55 -40.61 26.47 15.76
CA VAL A 55 -40.44 25.08 16.18
C VAL A 55 -39.09 24.93 16.85
N GLU A 56 -39.09 24.39 18.07
CA GLU A 56 -37.86 24.03 18.75
C GLU A 56 -37.22 22.80 18.11
N PRO A 57 -35.87 22.76 18.01
CA PRO A 57 -35.19 21.55 17.55
C PRO A 57 -35.45 20.40 18.53
N PRO A 58 -35.37 19.13 18.07
CA PRO A 58 -35.44 17.98 18.97
C PRO A 58 -34.40 18.08 20.09
N ALA A 59 -34.74 17.58 21.29
CA ALA A 59 -33.89 17.66 22.49
C ALA A 59 -32.50 17.00 22.31
N GLU A 60 -32.38 16.04 21.39
CA GLU A 60 -31.11 15.40 21.02
C GLU A 60 -30.83 15.64 19.53
N ILE A 61 -29.80 16.45 19.25
CA ILE A 61 -29.31 16.66 17.89
C ILE A 61 -28.25 15.59 17.57
N PRO A 62 -28.39 14.78 16.50
CA PRO A 62 -27.41 13.76 16.14
C PRO A 62 -26.02 14.36 15.95
N ARG A 63 -24.96 13.67 16.41
CA ARG A 63 -23.56 14.12 16.22
C ARG A 63 -23.14 14.16 14.74
N GLU A 64 -23.77 13.34 13.90
CA GLU A 64 -23.50 13.22 12.47
C GLU A 64 -24.32 14.16 11.58
N ALA A 65 -24.05 14.20 10.26
CA ALA A 65 -24.76 15.07 9.33
C ALA A 65 -26.16 14.49 9.11
N PHE A 66 -27.18 15.31 9.31
CA PHE A 66 -28.56 14.87 9.19
C PHE A 66 -29.37 15.85 8.32
N SER A 67 -30.50 15.36 7.81
CA SER A 67 -31.48 16.18 7.10
C SER A 67 -32.78 16.17 7.89
N MET A 68 -33.48 17.30 7.93
CA MET A 68 -34.79 17.41 8.54
C MET A 68 -35.85 17.54 7.46
N ASP A 69 -36.92 16.76 7.60
CA ASP A 69 -38.15 16.92 6.84
C ASP A 69 -39.14 17.75 7.66
N VAL A 70 -39.78 18.72 7.02
CA VAL A 70 -40.85 19.54 7.60
C VAL A 70 -42.18 19.04 7.07
N PHE A 71 -43.10 18.73 7.98
CA PHE A 71 -44.48 18.34 7.69
C PHE A 71 -45.43 19.42 8.20
N LEU A 72 -46.44 19.74 7.40
CA LEU A 72 -47.54 20.61 7.77
C LEU A 72 -48.82 19.78 7.87
N ASP A 73 -49.44 19.77 9.04
CA ASP A 73 -50.76 19.20 9.26
C ASP A 73 -51.78 20.31 9.05
N LEU A 74 -52.55 20.19 7.97
CA LEU A 74 -53.50 21.20 7.51
C LEU A 74 -54.92 20.66 7.59
N VAL A 75 -55.89 21.54 7.77
CA VAL A 75 -57.32 21.21 7.65
C VAL A 75 -57.87 21.93 6.44
N ASP A 76 -58.57 21.19 5.58
CA ASP A 76 -59.21 21.74 4.39
C ASP A 76 -60.53 22.49 4.74
N PRO A 77 -61.15 23.22 3.79
CA PRO A 77 -62.38 23.95 4.04
C PRO A 77 -63.57 23.08 4.48
N ASP A 78 -63.54 21.77 4.19
CA ASP A 78 -64.57 20.79 4.54
C ASP A 78 -64.29 20.08 5.88
N GLY A 79 -63.20 20.45 6.57
CA GLY A 79 -62.84 19.94 7.88
C GLY A 79 -62.00 18.66 7.88
N GLN A 80 -61.46 18.22 6.73
CA GLN A 80 -60.59 17.03 6.67
C GLN A 80 -59.13 17.37 6.94
N ALA A 81 -58.49 16.56 7.80
CA ALA A 81 -57.08 16.66 8.10
C ALA A 81 -56.22 16.11 6.95
N VAL A 82 -55.28 16.92 6.46
CA VAL A 82 -54.36 16.62 5.38
C VAL A 82 -52.93 16.91 5.85
N ARG A 83 -52.15 15.84 6.08
CA ARG A 83 -50.71 15.95 6.33
C ARG A 83 -49.95 16.08 5.01
N ARG A 84 -49.18 17.15 4.85
CA ARG A 84 -48.30 17.33 3.70
C ARG A 84 -46.84 17.33 4.14
N ARG A 85 -46.08 16.39 3.57
CA ARG A 85 -44.62 16.41 3.60
C ARG A 85 -44.14 17.38 2.54
N LEU A 86 -43.28 18.31 2.91
CA LEU A 86 -42.51 19.10 1.95
C LEU A 86 -41.29 18.24 1.56
N ALA A 87 -41.35 17.44 0.49
CA ALA A 87 -40.27 16.52 0.12
C ALA A 87 -39.88 16.56 -1.36
N ALA A 88 -38.57 16.81 -1.56
CA ALA A 88 -37.83 16.68 -2.79
C ALA A 88 -37.80 15.25 -3.35
N ASP A 89 -38.13 15.09 -4.63
CA ASP A 89 -37.53 14.04 -5.46
C ASP A 89 -36.12 14.46 -5.89
N GLY A 90 -35.27 13.47 -6.18
CA GLY A 90 -33.86 13.66 -6.51
C GLY A 90 -33.56 14.24 -7.90
N SER A 91 -34.47 14.97 -8.52
CA SER A 91 -34.19 15.80 -9.70
C SER A 91 -34.02 17.25 -9.24
N ALA A 92 -32.93 17.93 -9.63
CA ALA A 92 -32.69 19.30 -9.22
C ALA A 92 -33.79 20.23 -9.78
N PRO A 93 -34.73 20.76 -8.98
CA PRO A 93 -35.65 21.78 -9.44
C PRO A 93 -34.95 23.13 -9.29
N SER A 94 -35.26 24.08 -10.17
CA SER A 94 -34.70 25.44 -10.13
C SER A 94 -34.90 26.06 -8.74
N THR A 95 -33.83 26.13 -7.95
CA THR A 95 -33.80 26.73 -6.61
C THR A 95 -34.27 28.17 -6.68
N VAL A 96 -35.26 28.54 -5.87
CA VAL A 96 -35.81 29.91 -5.83
C VAL A 96 -35.17 30.73 -4.72
N ALA A 97 -34.86 30.08 -3.59
CA ALA A 97 -34.12 30.67 -2.49
C ALA A 97 -33.28 29.60 -1.77
N SER A 98 -32.11 29.99 -1.31
CA SER A 98 -31.24 29.15 -0.47
C SER A 98 -30.52 30.03 0.54
N GLY A 99 -30.35 29.54 1.77
CA GLY A 99 -29.62 30.23 2.82
C GLY A 99 -28.66 29.31 3.55
N THR A 100 -27.58 29.90 4.07
CA THR A 100 -26.63 29.26 4.98
C THR A 100 -26.77 29.86 6.36
N ASP A 101 -26.92 29.03 7.37
CA ASP A 101 -27.05 29.42 8.77
C ASP A 101 -26.25 28.47 9.68
N SER A 102 -26.29 28.68 11.00
CA SER A 102 -25.65 27.82 12.00
C SER A 102 -26.70 27.20 12.93
N LEU A 103 -26.68 25.88 13.08
CA LEU A 103 -27.48 25.17 14.09
C LEU A 103 -26.53 24.57 15.13
N ALA A 104 -26.58 25.07 16.37
CA ALA A 104 -25.73 24.61 17.48
C ALA A 104 -24.23 24.59 17.13
N GLY A 105 -23.74 25.61 16.40
CA GLY A 105 -22.33 25.72 15.98
C GLY A 105 -21.97 24.89 14.74
N ARG A 106 -22.95 24.23 14.09
CA ARG A 106 -22.74 23.44 12.87
C ARG A 106 -23.33 24.13 11.65
N PRO A 107 -22.66 24.07 10.49
CA PRO A 107 -23.19 24.67 9.27
C PRO A 107 -24.49 23.96 8.85
N ALA A 108 -25.54 24.75 8.66
CA ALA A 108 -26.84 24.33 8.18
C ALA A 108 -27.15 25.01 6.85
N TRP A 109 -27.69 24.25 5.91
CA TRP A 109 -28.17 24.74 4.62
C TRP A 109 -29.66 24.52 4.52
N TRP A 110 -30.38 25.51 4.04
CA TRP A 110 -31.76 25.33 3.64
C TRP A 110 -31.95 25.78 2.20
N TYR A 111 -32.84 25.10 1.48
CA TYR A 111 -33.23 25.48 0.13
C TYR A 111 -34.74 25.35 -0.04
N ALA A 112 -35.30 26.27 -0.83
CA ALA A 112 -36.70 26.34 -1.19
C ALA A 112 -36.86 26.16 -2.72
N THR A 113 -37.71 25.22 -3.13
CA THR A 113 -38.00 24.94 -4.55
C THR A 113 -39.22 25.74 -5.04
N ARG A 114 -39.46 25.80 -6.37
CA ARG A 114 -40.63 26.49 -6.97
C ARG A 114 -41.97 25.90 -6.52
N ASP A 115 -41.95 24.67 -6.01
CA ASP A 115 -43.12 23.94 -5.53
C ASP A 115 -43.32 24.09 -4.00
N ALA A 116 -42.73 25.13 -3.40
CA ALA A 116 -42.81 25.48 -1.97
C ALA A 116 -42.23 24.43 -1.01
N GLU A 117 -41.27 23.62 -1.46
CA GLU A 117 -40.61 22.61 -0.63
C GLU A 117 -39.45 23.23 0.14
N LEU A 118 -39.43 23.07 1.47
CA LEU A 118 -38.34 23.53 2.34
C LEU A 118 -37.60 22.33 2.93
N SER A 119 -36.30 22.19 2.61
CA SER A 119 -35.45 21.14 3.19
C SER A 119 -34.27 21.77 3.93
N VAL A 120 -33.96 21.25 5.12
CA VAL A 120 -32.83 21.68 5.94
C VAL A 120 -31.82 20.53 6.06
N ARG A 121 -30.55 20.81 5.77
CA ARG A 121 -29.43 19.88 5.91
C ARG A 121 -28.42 20.46 6.89
N VAL A 122 -28.05 19.68 7.90
CA VAL A 122 -27.08 20.07 8.93
C VAL A 122 -25.84 19.19 8.77
N GLY A 123 -24.69 19.80 8.45
CA GLY A 123 -23.43 19.07 8.19
C GLY A 123 -22.66 18.73 9.46
N VAL A 124 -21.81 17.68 9.45
CA VAL A 124 -20.80 17.47 10.51
C VAL A 124 -19.66 18.47 10.28
N VAL A 125 -19.00 18.89 11.35
CA VAL A 125 -17.65 19.46 11.27
C VAL A 125 -16.73 18.36 10.76
N GLN A 126 -16.45 18.31 9.45
CA GLN A 126 -15.47 17.38 8.92
C GLN A 126 -14.07 17.81 9.41
N PRO A 127 -13.18 16.87 9.76
CA PRO A 127 -11.80 17.22 10.07
C PRO A 127 -11.20 17.95 8.87
N SER A 128 -10.51 19.05 9.14
CA SER A 128 -10.02 19.92 8.09
C SER A 128 -9.04 19.18 7.19
N ARG A 129 -9.25 19.24 5.88
CA ARG A 129 -8.43 18.53 4.89
C ARG A 129 -7.85 19.48 3.86
N LEU A 130 -6.63 19.18 3.45
CA LEU A 130 -5.85 19.94 2.48
C LEU A 130 -5.35 19.03 1.36
N LEU A 131 -5.77 19.32 0.13
CA LEU A 131 -5.25 18.72 -1.10
C LEU A 131 -4.58 19.80 -1.93
N LEU A 132 -3.45 19.44 -2.54
CA LEU A 132 -2.67 20.33 -3.40
C LEU A 132 -2.26 19.56 -4.64
N ASP A 133 -2.61 20.11 -5.81
CA ASP A 133 -2.17 19.59 -7.10
C ASP A 133 -1.35 20.64 -7.85
N VAL A 134 -0.05 20.39 -8.03
CA VAL A 134 0.85 21.33 -8.72
C VAL A 134 0.67 21.19 -10.22
N THR A 135 0.11 22.23 -10.84
CA THR A 135 -0.24 22.24 -12.27
C THR A 135 0.89 22.73 -13.17
N ASP A 136 1.71 23.68 -12.69
CA ASP A 136 2.87 24.20 -13.41
C ASP A 136 4.00 24.61 -12.46
N LEU A 137 5.23 24.34 -12.85
CA LEU A 137 6.47 24.71 -12.17
C LEU A 137 7.52 25.09 -13.22
N ARG A 138 7.94 26.35 -13.18
CA ARG A 138 8.86 26.94 -14.18
C ARG A 138 9.96 27.78 -13.54
N ALA A 139 11.06 27.94 -14.26
CA ALA A 139 12.18 28.77 -13.83
C ALA A 139 11.79 30.26 -13.82
N ALA A 140 12.23 30.99 -12.79
CA ALA A 140 12.17 32.45 -12.70
C ALA A 140 13.61 33.00 -12.59
N ALA A 141 13.78 34.33 -12.72
CA ALA A 141 15.11 34.96 -12.83
C ALA A 141 16.09 34.54 -11.71
N ASN A 142 15.63 34.50 -10.45
CA ASN A 142 16.41 34.10 -9.27
C ASN A 142 15.75 32.97 -8.46
N GLY A 143 14.94 32.13 -9.11
CA GLY A 143 14.24 31.04 -8.40
C GLY A 143 13.23 30.33 -9.28
N PHE A 144 11.99 30.22 -8.81
CA PHE A 144 10.94 29.48 -9.51
C PHE A 144 9.58 30.15 -9.37
N ALA A 145 8.70 29.87 -10.32
CA ALA A 145 7.28 30.18 -10.23
C ALA A 145 6.47 28.87 -10.20
N VAL A 146 5.46 28.81 -9.34
CA VAL A 146 4.59 27.65 -9.14
C VAL A 146 3.12 28.05 -9.29
N SER A 147 2.34 27.20 -9.94
CA SER A 147 0.88 27.29 -10.01
C SER A 147 0.27 25.98 -9.54
N ALA A 148 -0.71 26.03 -8.66
CA ALA A 148 -1.36 24.83 -8.12
C ALA A 148 -2.86 25.04 -7.91
N ASP A 149 -3.59 23.94 -7.89
CA ASP A 149 -4.98 23.90 -7.45
C ASP A 149 -5.00 23.44 -5.98
N LEU A 150 -5.47 24.32 -5.11
CA LEU A 150 -5.55 24.16 -3.66
C LEU A 150 -6.98 23.83 -3.27
N THR A 151 -7.27 22.60 -2.84
CA THR A 151 -8.60 22.21 -2.37
C THR A 151 -8.61 22.05 -0.86
N THR A 152 -9.49 22.79 -0.18
CA THR A 152 -9.68 22.74 1.27
C THR A 152 -11.07 22.23 1.64
N VAL A 153 -11.17 21.62 2.81
CA VAL A 153 -12.43 21.27 3.50
C VAL A 153 -12.27 21.70 4.95
N GLY A 154 -13.20 22.51 5.49
CA GLY A 154 -13.12 23.01 6.87
C GLY A 154 -11.87 23.86 7.18
N ALA A 155 -11.34 24.54 6.17
CA ALA A 155 -10.18 25.42 6.29
C ALA A 155 -10.26 26.55 5.27
N ASP A 156 -9.79 27.73 5.65
CA ASP A 156 -9.85 28.94 4.83
C ASP A 156 -8.70 29.00 3.83
N GLY A 157 -8.94 28.42 2.64
CA GLY A 157 -7.99 28.43 1.53
C GLY A 157 -7.62 29.83 1.04
N ALA A 158 -8.43 30.87 1.31
CA ALA A 158 -8.10 32.25 0.96
C ALA A 158 -6.92 32.79 1.77
N ARG A 159 -6.65 32.22 2.94
CA ARG A 159 -5.55 32.58 3.83
C ARG A 159 -4.32 31.69 3.66
N ALA A 160 -4.26 30.95 2.56
CA ALA A 160 -3.12 30.11 2.24
C ALA A 160 -1.85 30.96 2.10
N VAL A 161 -0.74 30.45 2.65
CA VAL A 161 0.59 31.05 2.50
C VAL A 161 1.57 30.00 1.98
N LEU A 162 2.58 30.46 1.25
CA LEU A 162 3.73 29.64 0.89
C LEU A 162 4.75 29.73 2.01
N GLU A 163 5.19 28.61 2.54
CA GLU A 163 6.17 28.52 3.61
C GLU A 163 7.46 27.91 3.07
N ALA A 164 8.59 28.55 3.38
CA ALA A 164 9.91 27.97 3.19
C ALA A 164 10.49 27.60 4.56
N THR A 165 10.90 26.33 4.70
CA THR A 165 11.41 25.78 5.96
C THR A 165 12.76 25.13 5.77
N LEU A 166 13.53 25.20 6.83
CA LEU A 166 14.78 24.46 7.01
C LEU A 166 14.53 23.24 7.91
N ARG A 167 15.29 22.16 7.73
CA ARG A 167 14.94 20.85 8.33
C ARG A 167 15.52 20.62 9.72
N SER A 168 16.56 21.35 10.07
CA SER A 168 17.36 21.14 11.28
C SER A 168 17.34 22.34 12.22
N SER A 169 16.57 23.38 11.90
CA SER A 169 16.45 24.62 12.67
C SER A 169 15.00 25.09 12.70
N ASP A 170 14.71 26.01 13.61
CA ASP A 170 13.40 26.66 13.73
C ASP A 170 13.17 27.76 12.65
N PHE A 171 14.01 27.80 11.61
CA PHE A 171 13.85 28.77 10.54
C PHE A 171 12.61 28.43 9.69
N VAL A 172 11.64 29.35 9.75
CA VAL A 172 10.41 29.35 8.98
C VAL A 172 10.21 30.76 8.43
N THR A 173 9.99 30.87 7.12
CA THR A 173 9.65 32.15 6.49
C THR A 173 8.42 31.98 5.59
N ARG A 174 7.49 32.93 5.68
CA ARG A 174 6.26 32.96 4.90
C ARG A 174 6.45 33.89 3.71
N LEU A 175 6.22 33.34 2.52
CA LEU A 175 6.37 33.99 1.23
C LEU A 175 4.99 34.37 0.68
N PRO A 176 4.89 35.45 -0.11
CA PRO A 176 3.66 35.83 -0.77
C PRO A 176 3.10 34.69 -1.64
N LEU A 177 1.81 34.42 -1.50
CA LEU A 177 1.03 33.49 -2.32
C LEU A 177 -0.20 34.24 -2.82
N GLU A 178 -0.35 34.34 -4.14
CA GLU A 178 -1.56 34.87 -4.74
C GLU A 178 -2.62 33.78 -4.74
N VAL A 179 -3.78 34.09 -4.17
CA VAL A 179 -4.91 33.16 -4.09
C VAL A 179 -6.04 33.69 -4.96
N GLY A 180 -6.34 32.95 -6.02
CA GLY A 180 -7.44 33.24 -6.93
C GLY A 180 -8.82 33.03 -6.28
N PRO A 181 -9.89 33.45 -6.98
CA PRO A 181 -11.25 33.33 -6.46
C PRO A 181 -11.61 31.86 -6.20
N PRO A 182 -12.41 31.58 -5.15
CA PRO A 182 -12.83 30.22 -4.82
C PRO A 182 -13.80 29.67 -5.87
N THR A 183 -13.58 28.42 -6.27
CA THR A 183 -14.59 27.60 -6.92
C THR A 183 -15.18 26.67 -5.87
N ARG A 184 -16.48 26.84 -5.56
CA ARG A 184 -17.21 26.01 -4.59
C ARG A 184 -17.99 24.93 -5.30
N GLU A 185 -17.90 23.69 -4.85
CA GLU A 185 -18.82 22.64 -5.26
C GLU A 185 -20.17 22.87 -4.55
N PRO A 186 -21.31 22.99 -5.27
CA PRO A 186 -22.61 23.30 -4.67
C PRO A 186 -23.09 22.27 -3.63
N THR A 187 -22.54 21.05 -3.66
CA THR A 187 -22.97 19.91 -2.85
C THR A 187 -21.95 19.48 -1.79
N SER A 188 -20.81 20.16 -1.65
CA SER A 188 -19.75 19.81 -0.71
C SER A 188 -19.14 21.03 0.00
N GLN A 189 -18.54 20.84 1.19
CA GLN A 189 -17.74 21.87 1.88
C GLN A 189 -16.38 22.12 1.21
N ARG A 190 -16.18 21.64 -0.03
CA ARG A 190 -14.90 21.79 -0.74
C ARG A 190 -14.83 23.15 -1.39
N THR A 191 -13.76 23.86 -1.08
CA THR A 191 -13.40 25.10 -1.77
C THR A 191 -12.08 24.86 -2.49
N THR A 192 -12.05 25.14 -3.79
CA THR A 192 -10.82 25.06 -4.57
C THR A 192 -10.37 26.45 -5.01
N HIS A 193 -9.11 26.79 -4.74
CA HIS A 193 -8.47 28.02 -5.18
C HIS A 193 -7.35 27.71 -6.18
N ARG A 194 -7.24 28.53 -7.22
CA ARG A 194 -6.03 28.61 -8.03
C ARG A 194 -4.99 29.40 -7.24
N VAL A 195 -3.84 28.83 -6.92
CA VAL A 195 -2.78 29.54 -6.19
C VAL A 195 -1.53 29.70 -7.05
N THR A 196 -0.92 30.88 -6.99
CA THR A 196 0.28 31.24 -7.75
C THR A 196 1.33 31.89 -6.85
N ALA A 197 2.59 31.49 -6.98
CA ALA A 197 3.69 32.13 -6.28
C ALA A 197 4.93 32.22 -7.17
N THR A 198 5.68 33.31 -7.02
CA THR A 198 7.03 33.48 -7.57
C THR A 198 8.00 33.65 -6.42
N VAL A 199 8.98 32.75 -6.33
CA VAL A 199 9.97 32.70 -5.24
C VAL A 199 11.31 33.20 -5.74
N ASP A 200 11.84 34.23 -5.08
CA ASP A 200 13.23 34.68 -5.24
C ASP A 200 14.12 34.00 -4.17
N LEU A 201 14.90 33.02 -4.61
CA LEU A 201 15.80 32.27 -3.74
C LEU A 201 17.06 33.07 -3.38
N ALA A 202 17.48 34.03 -4.20
CA ALA A 202 18.62 34.88 -3.89
C ALA A 202 18.27 35.81 -2.72
N ALA A 203 17.06 36.36 -2.70
CA ALA A 203 16.56 37.15 -1.57
C ALA A 203 16.54 36.33 -0.26
N LEU A 204 16.09 35.08 -0.32
CA LEU A 204 16.12 34.17 0.84
C LEU A 204 17.54 33.87 1.34
N MET A 205 18.51 33.77 0.43
CA MET A 205 19.91 33.58 0.79
C MET A 205 20.51 34.82 1.46
N HIS A 206 20.13 36.02 1.03
CA HIS A 206 20.50 37.29 1.67
C HIS A 206 19.90 37.46 3.07
N ALA A 207 18.74 36.86 3.35
CA ALA A 207 18.08 36.92 4.65
C ALA A 207 18.79 36.12 5.76
N GLY A 208 19.94 35.48 5.48
CA GLY A 208 20.79 34.84 6.49
C GLY A 208 20.38 33.40 6.82
N LEU A 209 20.39 32.51 5.82
CA LEU A 209 20.18 31.07 6.08
C LEU A 209 21.29 30.53 7.02
N PRO A 210 20.95 29.90 8.16
CA PRO A 210 21.91 29.32 9.11
C PRO A 210 22.99 28.46 8.43
N HIS A 211 24.24 28.50 8.93
CA HIS A 211 25.41 27.92 8.26
C HIS A 211 25.47 26.38 8.24
N ASP A 212 24.70 25.70 9.08
CA ASP A 212 24.66 24.24 9.29
C ASP A 212 23.63 23.51 8.40
N GLU A 213 22.71 24.25 7.81
CA GLU A 213 21.55 23.75 7.07
C GLU A 213 21.85 23.29 5.63
N GLN A 214 21.23 22.20 5.15
CA GLN A 214 21.56 21.62 3.84
C GLN A 214 20.42 21.61 2.81
N ALA A 215 19.19 21.95 3.21
CA ALA A 215 18.03 21.85 2.32
C ALA A 215 16.92 22.83 2.68
N LEU A 216 16.40 23.52 1.67
CA LEU A 216 15.24 24.40 1.77
C LEU A 216 14.00 23.69 1.20
N ASP A 217 13.01 23.41 2.05
CA ASP A 217 11.75 22.80 1.69
C ASP A 217 10.65 23.86 1.50
N PHE A 218 9.68 23.55 0.64
CA PHE A 218 8.53 24.43 0.36
C PHE A 218 7.21 23.70 0.60
N ALA A 219 6.29 24.38 1.29
CA ALA A 219 4.95 23.86 1.56
C ALA A 219 3.91 24.99 1.53
N ILE A 220 2.68 24.65 1.14
CA ILE A 220 1.53 25.53 1.34
C ILE A 220 0.93 25.21 2.70
N VAL A 221 0.71 26.26 3.48
CA VAL A 221 0.11 26.21 4.81
C VAL A 221 -1.22 26.94 4.77
N VAL A 222 -2.25 26.31 5.35
CA VAL A 222 -3.60 26.85 5.42
C VAL A 222 -4.08 26.78 6.88
N PRO A 223 -4.56 27.89 7.46
CA PRO A 223 -5.18 27.85 8.79
C PRO A 223 -6.51 27.08 8.73
N ALA A 224 -6.68 26.13 9.64
CA ALA A 224 -7.93 25.42 9.85
C ALA A 224 -8.84 26.17 10.83
N ASP A 225 -10.14 25.86 10.78
CA ASP A 225 -11.16 26.51 11.59
C ASP A 225 -11.02 26.20 13.09
N ASP A 226 -10.33 25.09 13.43
CA ASP A 226 -10.02 24.66 14.80
C ASP A 226 -8.75 25.30 15.39
N GLY A 227 -8.11 26.23 14.66
CA GLY A 227 -6.87 26.90 15.06
C GLY A 227 -5.60 26.13 14.75
N THR A 228 -5.69 24.92 14.17
CA THR A 228 -4.51 24.18 13.67
C THR A 228 -4.07 24.68 12.30
N GLU A 229 -2.85 24.34 11.88
CA GLU A 229 -2.34 24.66 10.54
C GLU A 229 -2.20 23.38 9.70
N LEU A 230 -2.91 23.33 8.58
CA LEU A 230 -2.78 22.25 7.60
C LEU A 230 -1.61 22.57 6.67
N ARG A 231 -0.69 21.61 6.50
CA ARG A 231 0.53 21.79 5.71
C ARG A 231 0.65 20.75 4.61
N ARG A 232 0.95 21.20 3.38
CA ARG A 232 1.20 20.32 2.23
C ARG A 232 2.41 20.77 1.43
N GLY A 233 3.42 19.90 1.33
CA GLY A 233 4.60 20.15 0.49
C GLY A 233 4.26 20.27 -0.99
N LEU A 234 5.08 20.99 -1.76
CA LEU A 234 4.92 21.14 -3.21
C LEU A 234 5.18 19.83 -3.95
N SER A 235 4.15 18.97 -4.01
CA SER A 235 4.24 17.61 -4.55
C SER A 235 3.94 17.58 -6.06
N LEU A 236 4.82 16.95 -6.83
CA LEU A 236 4.70 16.84 -8.30
C LEU A 236 4.33 15.40 -8.67
N ALA A 237 3.05 15.05 -8.48
CA ALA A 237 2.57 13.66 -8.53
C ALA A 237 2.94 12.93 -9.84
N ASP A 238 2.84 13.60 -11.00
CA ASP A 238 2.98 12.95 -12.32
C ASP A 238 4.05 13.56 -13.25
N ASP A 239 4.53 14.79 -12.99
CA ASP A 239 5.47 15.49 -13.87
C ASP A 239 6.73 16.00 -13.15
N THR A 240 7.49 15.05 -12.60
CA THR A 240 8.82 15.30 -12.02
C THR A 240 9.85 15.83 -13.03
N GLU A 241 9.55 15.89 -14.33
CA GLU A 241 10.43 16.52 -15.32
C GLU A 241 10.43 18.05 -15.19
N GLN A 242 9.41 18.67 -14.58
CA GLN A 242 9.37 20.12 -14.39
C GLN A 242 10.52 20.61 -13.49
N VAL A 243 10.84 19.88 -12.41
CA VAL A 243 12.03 20.15 -11.57
C VAL A 243 13.31 20.15 -12.39
N GLN A 244 13.38 19.30 -13.42
CA GLN A 244 14.57 19.15 -14.25
C GLN A 244 14.83 20.35 -15.16
N ARG A 245 13.84 21.23 -15.35
CA ARG A 245 13.94 22.47 -16.12
C ARG A 245 14.39 23.66 -15.27
N LEU A 246 14.32 23.53 -13.95
CA LEU A 246 14.79 24.58 -13.03
C LEU A 246 16.31 24.70 -13.06
N ALA A 247 16.79 25.94 -13.00
CA ALA A 247 18.22 26.22 -12.90
C ALA A 247 18.62 26.39 -11.43
N PRO A 248 19.82 25.92 -11.03
CA PRO A 248 20.41 26.30 -9.75
C PRO A 248 20.59 27.80 -9.61
N VAL A 249 20.32 28.32 -8.41
CA VAL A 249 20.58 29.71 -8.02
C VAL A 249 21.93 29.78 -7.30
N VAL A 250 22.74 30.78 -7.63
CA VAL A 250 24.14 30.87 -7.21
C VAL A 250 24.40 32.26 -6.65
N GLN A 251 25.01 32.32 -5.48
CA GLN A 251 25.48 33.56 -4.86
C GLN A 251 26.89 33.35 -4.31
N THR A 252 27.72 34.38 -4.37
CA THR A 252 29.06 34.36 -3.77
C THR A 252 29.17 35.53 -2.80
N THR A 253 29.54 35.22 -1.57
CA THR A 253 29.73 36.18 -0.48
C THR A 253 31.00 35.76 0.27
N ASP A 254 31.92 36.70 0.55
CA ASP A 254 33.14 36.47 1.33
C ASP A 254 33.99 35.25 0.88
N GLY A 255 34.12 35.05 -0.44
CA GLY A 255 34.90 33.96 -1.02
C GLY A 255 34.25 32.56 -0.96
N VAL A 256 33.04 32.45 -0.41
CA VAL A 256 32.22 31.25 -0.40
C VAL A 256 31.10 31.39 -1.44
N THR A 257 31.03 30.44 -2.37
CA THR A 257 29.93 30.33 -3.33
C THR A 257 28.90 29.33 -2.81
N GLN A 258 27.69 29.82 -2.56
CA GLN A 258 26.52 29.02 -2.24
C GLN A 258 25.70 28.74 -3.50
N VAL A 259 25.33 27.48 -3.71
CA VAL A 259 24.52 27.02 -4.83
C VAL A 259 23.29 26.29 -4.30
N LEU A 260 22.10 26.77 -4.65
CA LEU A 260 20.83 26.09 -4.38
C LEU A 260 20.43 25.26 -5.59
N VAL A 261 20.51 23.94 -5.47
CA VAL A 261 20.22 23.00 -6.56
C VAL A 261 18.80 22.41 -6.38
N PRO A 262 17.91 22.52 -7.38
CA PRO A 262 16.57 21.96 -7.31
C PRO A 262 16.62 20.42 -7.28
N GLN A 263 15.92 19.82 -6.32
CA GLN A 263 15.87 18.37 -6.11
C GLN A 263 14.48 17.91 -5.63
N LEU A 264 14.27 16.59 -5.63
CA LEU A 264 13.08 15.96 -5.05
C LEU A 264 13.41 15.29 -3.72
N THR A 265 12.53 15.47 -2.73
CA THR A 265 12.67 14.85 -1.41
C THR A 265 12.63 13.31 -1.47
N PHE A 266 12.92 12.66 -0.34
CA PHE A 266 12.82 11.20 -0.24
C PHE A 266 11.43 10.69 -0.67
N LYS A 267 11.36 9.53 -1.35
CA LYS A 267 10.19 9.01 -2.09
C LYS A 267 9.76 9.86 -3.31
N SER A 268 10.60 10.80 -3.77
CA SER A 268 10.37 11.62 -4.98
C SER A 268 9.11 12.49 -4.94
N LYS A 269 8.70 12.95 -3.75
CA LYS A 269 7.40 13.60 -3.56
C LYS A 269 7.44 15.11 -3.77
N ASN A 270 8.28 15.82 -3.00
CA ASN A 270 8.20 17.28 -2.91
C ASN A 270 9.41 17.97 -3.53
N LEU A 271 9.20 19.17 -4.08
CA LEU A 271 10.27 20.08 -4.49
C LEU A 271 11.03 20.59 -3.26
N HIS A 272 12.35 20.55 -3.31
CA HIS A 272 13.24 21.22 -2.35
C HIS A 272 14.52 21.69 -3.05
N PHE A 273 15.28 22.56 -2.40
CA PHE A 273 16.56 23.04 -2.91
C PHE A 273 17.69 22.61 -1.97
N ALA A 274 18.60 21.77 -2.48
CA ALA A 274 19.78 21.36 -1.74
C ALA A 274 20.83 22.46 -1.79
N ARG A 275 21.38 22.83 -0.63
CA ARG A 275 22.45 23.81 -0.52
C ARG A 275 23.81 23.15 -0.70
N GLU A 276 24.58 23.64 -1.66
CA GLU A 276 25.94 23.20 -1.94
C GLU A 276 26.91 24.36 -1.74
N LEU A 277 27.90 24.19 -0.86
CA LEU A 277 28.90 25.21 -0.55
C LEU A 277 30.22 24.90 -1.25
N PHE A 278 30.79 25.90 -1.91
CA PHE A 278 32.09 25.83 -2.59
C PHE A 278 32.94 27.02 -2.19
N THR A 279 34.27 26.84 -2.17
CA THR A 279 35.15 28.01 -2.34
C THR A 279 34.92 28.59 -3.74
N GLU A 280 35.03 29.90 -3.89
CA GLU A 280 34.81 30.57 -5.19
C GLU A 280 35.67 29.94 -6.32
N ASP A 281 36.94 29.64 -6.04
CA ASP A 281 37.85 29.02 -7.00
C ASP A 281 37.42 27.60 -7.43
N ALA A 282 36.92 26.78 -6.50
CA ALA A 282 36.37 25.47 -6.82
C ALA A 282 35.12 25.57 -7.70
N TYR A 283 34.21 26.50 -7.43
CA TYR A 283 33.00 26.66 -8.25
C TYR A 283 33.32 27.19 -9.67
N ARG A 284 34.26 28.14 -9.78
CA ARG A 284 34.79 28.58 -11.09
C ARG A 284 35.40 27.40 -11.85
N TYR A 285 36.14 26.52 -11.18
CA TYR A 285 36.72 25.32 -11.77
C TYR A 285 35.65 24.33 -12.27
N LEU A 286 34.62 24.04 -11.46
CA LEU A 286 33.46 23.24 -11.87
C LEU A 286 32.80 23.78 -13.14
N THR A 287 32.61 25.09 -13.20
CA THR A 287 31.99 25.77 -14.35
C THR A 287 32.85 25.63 -15.62
N ARG A 288 34.17 25.75 -15.50
CA ARG A 288 35.10 25.51 -16.62
C ARG A 288 35.03 24.06 -17.11
N LEU A 289 35.10 23.08 -16.21
CA LEU A 289 35.03 21.66 -16.59
C LEU A 289 33.70 21.30 -17.27
N ARG A 290 32.59 21.86 -16.78
CA ARG A 290 31.25 21.69 -17.36
C ARG A 290 31.19 22.15 -18.82
N ARG A 291 31.82 23.28 -19.16
CA ARG A 291 31.87 23.81 -20.54
C ARG A 291 32.65 22.88 -21.48
N LEU A 292 33.69 22.23 -20.97
CA LEU A 292 34.51 21.24 -21.69
C LEU A 292 33.91 19.82 -21.63
N GLY A 293 32.65 19.66 -21.21
CA GLY A 293 32.00 18.38 -20.92
C GLY A 293 32.18 17.26 -21.96
N PRO A 294 32.02 17.52 -23.28
CA PRO A 294 32.22 16.49 -24.31
C PRO A 294 33.63 15.86 -24.29
N LEU A 295 34.68 16.66 -24.08
CA LEU A 295 36.08 16.21 -24.06
C LEU A 295 36.33 15.21 -22.91
N TRP A 296 35.74 15.46 -21.75
CA TRP A 296 35.85 14.56 -20.58
C TRP A 296 35.26 13.17 -20.83
N THR A 297 34.32 13.04 -21.77
CA THR A 297 33.79 11.73 -22.16
C THR A 297 34.84 10.85 -22.83
N LEU A 298 35.74 11.44 -23.62
CA LEU A 298 36.85 10.76 -24.27
C LEU A 298 37.98 10.47 -23.27
N VAL A 299 38.40 11.48 -22.51
CA VAL A 299 39.52 11.36 -21.54
C VAL A 299 39.23 10.30 -20.48
N ARG A 300 37.97 10.19 -20.00
CA ARG A 300 37.58 9.19 -19.00
C ARG A 300 37.86 7.75 -19.44
N ALA A 301 37.81 7.43 -20.74
CA ALA A 301 38.06 6.07 -21.21
C ALA A 301 39.46 5.57 -20.83
N PHE A 302 40.43 6.50 -20.73
CA PHE A 302 41.82 6.26 -20.33
C PHE A 302 42.06 6.44 -18.82
N SER A 303 41.06 6.89 -18.07
CA SER A 303 41.14 7.02 -16.62
C SER A 303 40.92 5.68 -15.90
N SER A 304 41.58 5.54 -14.76
CA SER A 304 41.42 4.43 -13.81
C SER A 304 40.89 4.86 -12.44
N VAL A 305 40.40 6.11 -12.34
CA VAL A 305 39.92 6.70 -11.08
C VAL A 305 38.61 6.05 -10.62
N TRP A 306 38.57 5.64 -9.36
CA TRP A 306 37.36 5.19 -8.66
C TRP A 306 37.06 6.16 -7.52
N LEU A 307 35.78 6.48 -7.36
CA LEU A 307 35.28 7.21 -6.20
C LEU A 307 34.41 6.28 -5.36
N VAL A 308 34.72 6.24 -4.07
CA VAL A 308 34.00 5.46 -3.07
C VAL A 308 33.53 6.40 -1.97
N GLY A 309 32.35 6.16 -1.41
CA GLY A 309 31.88 6.91 -0.25
C GLY A 309 30.43 6.59 0.12
N GLU A 310 29.93 7.24 1.15
CA GLU A 310 28.63 6.98 1.75
C GLU A 310 27.80 8.27 1.78
N THR A 311 27.33 8.70 2.96
CA THR A 311 26.90 10.08 3.17
C THR A 311 28.11 10.96 3.46
N PRO A 312 28.04 12.28 3.22
CA PRO A 312 29.20 13.18 3.34
C PRO A 312 29.90 13.15 4.71
N TYR A 313 29.17 12.79 5.76
CA TYR A 313 29.64 12.80 7.14
C TYR A 313 29.95 11.40 7.72
N LYS A 314 29.72 10.30 6.96
CA LYS A 314 29.90 8.91 7.44
C LYS A 314 30.95 8.12 6.63
N ALA A 315 31.59 7.20 7.31
CA ALA A 315 32.53 6.21 6.83
C ALA A 315 32.52 4.96 7.72
N GLN A 316 31.37 4.27 7.80
CA GLN A 316 31.20 3.06 8.61
C GLN A 316 30.69 1.87 7.80
N ASP A 317 29.98 2.10 6.69
CA ASP A 317 29.19 1.10 5.97
C ASP A 317 30.01 0.36 4.88
N ALA A 318 29.32 -0.32 3.97
CA ALA A 318 29.89 -1.13 2.89
C ALA A 318 30.92 -0.35 2.03
N GLY A 319 30.71 0.97 1.82
CA GLY A 319 31.64 1.84 1.10
C GLY A 319 32.99 1.93 1.80
N PHE A 320 33.00 2.20 3.10
CA PHE A 320 34.21 2.26 3.91
C PHE A 320 34.98 0.93 3.94
N HIS A 321 34.29 -0.19 4.19
CA HIS A 321 34.93 -1.51 4.22
C HIS A 321 35.55 -1.90 2.88
N LEU A 322 34.85 -1.64 1.78
CA LEU A 322 35.39 -1.85 0.43
C LEU A 322 36.63 -1.00 0.19
N PHE A 323 36.58 0.29 0.53
CA PHE A 323 37.71 1.19 0.36
C PHE A 323 38.93 0.74 1.17
N ARG A 324 38.74 0.46 2.45
CA ARG A 324 39.78 -0.05 3.36
C ARG A 324 40.42 -1.33 2.82
N TRP A 325 39.62 -2.27 2.34
CA TRP A 325 40.10 -3.50 1.74
C TRP A 325 40.92 -3.25 0.47
N ILE A 326 40.43 -2.41 -0.47
CA ILE A 326 41.16 -2.08 -1.71
C ILE A 326 42.48 -1.38 -1.39
N ARG A 327 42.52 -0.46 -0.42
CA ARG A 327 43.75 0.24 -0.04
C ARG A 327 44.82 -0.72 0.50
N ARG A 328 44.41 -1.78 1.20
CA ARG A 328 45.29 -2.82 1.73
C ARG A 328 45.73 -3.83 0.66
N GLN A 329 44.80 -4.39 -0.10
CA GLN A 329 45.07 -5.48 -1.05
C GLN A 329 45.54 -4.99 -2.44
N HIS A 330 45.18 -3.76 -2.82
CA HIS A 330 45.49 -3.18 -4.12
C HIS A 330 45.97 -1.72 -4.02
N PRO A 331 47.09 -1.44 -3.31
CA PRO A 331 47.54 -0.07 -3.00
C PRO A 331 47.80 0.81 -4.23
N ARG A 332 48.14 0.20 -5.38
CA ARG A 332 48.35 0.89 -6.66
C ARG A 332 47.05 1.36 -7.34
N ARG A 333 45.88 0.81 -6.99
CA ARG A 333 44.59 1.15 -7.60
C ARG A 333 44.18 2.58 -7.22
N ARG A 334 43.92 3.44 -8.21
CA ARG A 334 43.51 4.86 -8.03
C ARG A 334 42.07 4.98 -7.50
N VAL A 335 41.83 4.47 -6.30
CA VAL A 335 40.59 4.61 -5.54
C VAL A 335 40.73 5.77 -4.57
N HIS A 336 39.69 6.60 -4.49
CA HIS A 336 39.64 7.72 -3.55
C HIS A 336 38.34 7.67 -2.76
N TYR A 337 38.42 8.00 -1.47
CA TYR A 337 37.25 8.11 -0.60
C TYR A 337 36.78 9.56 -0.53
N VAL A 338 35.50 9.80 -0.76
CA VAL A 338 34.89 11.14 -0.69
C VAL A 338 34.27 11.35 0.69
N ILE A 339 34.70 12.40 1.38
CA ILE A 339 34.15 12.78 2.69
C ILE A 339 34.21 14.29 2.90
N ALA A 340 33.30 14.83 3.70
CA ALA A 340 33.27 16.25 4.04
C ALA A 340 34.49 16.65 4.89
N ALA A 341 34.80 17.95 4.93
CA ALA A 341 35.93 18.48 5.70
C ALA A 341 35.71 18.37 7.21
N ASP A 342 34.48 18.58 7.64
CA ASP A 342 33.96 18.63 8.99
C ASP A 342 33.38 17.29 9.49
N SER A 343 33.55 16.21 8.72
CA SER A 343 33.05 14.90 9.15
C SER A 343 33.78 14.41 10.40
N PRO A 344 33.06 13.97 11.45
CA PRO A 344 33.69 13.40 12.65
C PRO A 344 34.47 12.11 12.38
N GLU A 345 34.19 11.44 11.26
CA GLU A 345 34.80 10.15 10.90
C GLU A 345 35.95 10.28 9.90
N ARG A 346 36.31 11.52 9.53
CA ARG A 346 37.37 11.80 8.54
C ARG A 346 38.72 11.21 8.92
N ALA A 347 39.10 11.31 10.20
CA ALA A 347 40.38 10.80 10.68
C ALA A 347 40.57 9.30 10.40
N ALA A 348 39.50 8.50 10.53
CA ALA A 348 39.55 7.06 10.29
C ALA A 348 39.87 6.70 8.83
N VAL A 349 39.45 7.55 7.88
CA VAL A 349 39.68 7.33 6.45
C VAL A 349 41.02 7.94 6.00
N GLU A 350 41.41 9.08 6.56
CA GLU A 350 42.68 9.75 6.22
C GLU A 350 43.89 8.86 6.49
N ALA A 351 43.85 8.04 7.54
CA ALA A 351 44.86 7.04 7.85
C ALA A 351 45.10 6.01 6.72
N LEU A 352 44.15 5.82 5.80
CA LEU A 352 44.25 4.90 4.66
C LEU A 352 44.82 5.58 3.39
N GLY A 353 44.93 6.91 3.40
CA GLY A 353 45.37 7.75 2.28
C GLY A 353 44.40 7.77 1.08
N ARG A 354 44.59 8.72 0.15
CA ARG A 354 43.69 8.96 -1.00
C ARG A 354 42.27 9.37 -0.59
N VAL A 355 42.18 10.29 0.36
CA VAL A 355 40.93 10.94 0.75
C VAL A 355 40.77 12.23 -0.03
N VAL A 356 39.57 12.48 -0.52
CA VAL A 356 39.25 13.66 -1.32
C VAL A 356 38.15 14.44 -0.60
N THR A 357 38.47 15.68 -0.22
CA THR A 357 37.53 16.57 0.46
C THR A 357 36.38 16.94 -0.47
N MET A 358 35.14 16.73 -0.02
CA MET A 358 33.94 17.03 -0.78
C MET A 358 33.95 18.48 -1.30
N ARG A 359 33.49 18.66 -2.53
CA ARG A 359 33.41 19.95 -3.28
C ARG A 359 34.74 20.69 -3.52
N SER A 360 35.89 20.14 -3.14
CA SER A 360 37.21 20.68 -3.50
C SER A 360 37.48 20.62 -5.01
N ARG A 361 38.49 21.36 -5.49
CA ARG A 361 38.97 21.25 -6.89
C ARG A 361 39.38 19.83 -7.26
N GLU A 362 40.04 19.12 -6.35
CA GLU A 362 40.42 17.72 -6.55
C GLU A 362 39.19 16.83 -6.72
N HIS A 363 38.18 17.02 -5.87
CA HIS A 363 36.92 16.28 -5.95
C HIS A 363 36.19 16.50 -7.26
N ILE A 364 36.09 17.76 -7.69
CA ILE A 364 35.48 18.13 -8.96
C ILE A 364 36.21 17.43 -10.11
N ARG A 365 37.55 17.50 -10.16
CA ARG A 365 38.34 16.82 -11.19
C ARG A 365 38.13 15.30 -11.14
N ALA A 366 38.15 14.70 -9.96
CA ALA A 366 37.98 13.28 -9.77
C ALA A 366 36.60 12.80 -10.26
N CYS A 367 35.52 13.56 -10.02
CA CYS A 367 34.17 13.25 -10.52
C CYS A 367 34.10 13.19 -12.06
N PHE A 368 34.76 14.11 -12.76
CA PHE A 368 34.78 14.10 -14.23
C PHE A 368 35.64 12.94 -14.79
N LEU A 369 36.71 12.57 -14.08
CA LEU A 369 37.62 11.48 -14.46
C LEU A 369 37.16 10.10 -13.98
N ALA A 370 36.23 10.00 -13.02
CA ALA A 370 35.85 8.74 -12.40
C ALA A 370 35.27 7.76 -13.41
N ARG A 371 35.84 6.56 -13.47
CA ARG A 371 35.33 5.44 -14.24
C ARG A 371 34.28 4.64 -13.46
N ARG A 372 34.34 4.72 -12.12
CA ARG A 372 33.44 4.04 -11.18
C ARG A 372 33.08 4.96 -10.02
N PHE A 373 31.80 4.94 -9.67
CA PHE A 373 31.27 5.45 -8.41
C PHE A 373 30.72 4.25 -7.64
N ALA A 374 31.22 3.98 -6.45
CA ALA A 374 30.73 2.89 -5.60
C ALA A 374 30.27 3.47 -4.26
N THR A 375 29.01 3.28 -3.90
CA THR A 375 28.45 3.89 -2.70
C THR A 375 27.35 3.03 -2.06
N SER A 376 27.29 3.02 -0.73
CA SER A 376 26.21 2.38 0.05
C SER A 376 24.89 3.15 -0.04
N HIS A 377 24.95 4.42 -0.43
CA HIS A 377 23.82 5.36 -0.48
C HIS A 377 23.61 5.85 -1.93
N LYS A 378 22.80 6.90 -2.12
CA LYS A 378 22.66 7.52 -3.43
C LYS A 378 24.01 8.11 -3.86
N VAL A 379 24.38 7.91 -5.13
CA VAL A 379 25.62 8.47 -5.70
C VAL A 379 25.70 9.99 -5.56
N ASP A 380 24.55 10.67 -5.52
CA ASP A 380 24.40 12.11 -5.32
C ASP A 380 25.10 12.62 -4.04
N PHE A 381 25.28 11.76 -3.03
CA PHE A 381 26.02 12.10 -1.81
C PHE A 381 27.54 12.21 -2.01
N ILE A 382 28.09 11.62 -3.07
CA ILE A 382 29.53 11.63 -3.36
C ILE A 382 29.86 12.36 -4.67
N LEU A 383 28.87 12.99 -5.31
CA LEU A 383 29.11 13.85 -6.48
C LEU A 383 29.55 15.24 -6.03
N ALA A 384 30.38 15.88 -6.85
CA ALA A 384 30.83 17.24 -6.60
C ALA A 384 29.69 18.27 -6.66
N THR A 385 28.62 17.97 -7.39
CA THR A 385 27.39 18.75 -7.46
C THR A 385 26.26 17.87 -7.96
N ASN A 386 25.03 18.22 -7.60
CA ASN A 386 23.82 17.62 -8.14
C ASN A 386 23.23 18.43 -9.30
N ASP A 387 23.86 19.51 -9.75
CA ASP A 387 23.47 20.22 -10.97
C ASP A 387 23.57 19.27 -12.18
N ARG A 388 22.40 18.89 -12.72
CA ARG A 388 22.28 17.96 -13.85
C ARG A 388 23.07 18.41 -15.07
N ARG A 389 23.29 19.72 -15.24
CA ARG A 389 24.08 20.30 -16.33
C ARG A 389 25.55 19.88 -16.24
N ALA A 390 26.08 19.64 -15.04
CA ALA A 390 27.41 19.08 -14.80
C ALA A 390 27.37 17.55 -14.70
N VAL A 391 26.41 16.98 -13.96
CA VAL A 391 26.30 15.52 -13.70
C VAL A 391 26.21 14.71 -14.99
N ARG A 392 25.60 15.23 -16.07
CA ARG A 392 25.54 14.55 -17.39
C ARG A 392 26.91 14.21 -18.00
N TRP A 393 27.98 14.86 -17.54
CA TRP A 393 29.36 14.62 -17.97
C TRP A 393 30.11 13.67 -17.03
N MET A 394 29.62 13.46 -15.80
CA MET A 394 30.13 12.52 -14.80
C MET A 394 29.57 11.11 -15.05
N ARG A 395 29.95 10.48 -16.17
CA ARG A 395 29.36 9.22 -16.68
C ARG A 395 30.09 7.94 -16.27
N GLY A 396 30.86 7.94 -15.18
CA GLY A 396 31.38 6.69 -14.62
C GLY A 396 30.26 5.73 -14.25
N ASN A 397 30.53 4.41 -14.25
CA ASN A 397 29.50 3.43 -13.87
C ASN A 397 29.13 3.64 -12.40
N ARG A 398 27.83 3.69 -12.13
CA ARG A 398 27.27 3.86 -10.79
C ARG A 398 26.98 2.50 -10.21
N VAL A 399 27.65 2.17 -9.12
CA VAL A 399 27.52 0.92 -8.40
C VAL A 399 26.93 1.22 -7.02
N PHE A 400 25.74 0.69 -6.78
CA PHE A 400 25.07 0.79 -5.51
C PHE A 400 25.41 -0.45 -4.67
N LEU A 401 26.09 -0.22 -3.55
CA LEU A 401 26.56 -1.23 -2.60
C LEU A 401 25.54 -1.57 -1.51
N GLN A 402 24.45 -0.79 -1.42
CA GLN A 402 23.45 -0.84 -0.35
C GLN A 402 23.99 -0.51 1.06
N HIS A 403 23.05 -0.23 1.96
CA HIS A 403 23.25 0.04 3.39
C HIS A 403 22.48 -0.97 4.26
N GLY A 404 22.12 -2.12 3.69
CA GLY A 404 21.45 -3.23 4.36
C GLY A 404 20.48 -3.99 3.45
N VAL A 405 19.98 -5.11 3.96
CA VAL A 405 19.01 -5.97 3.28
C VAL A 405 17.73 -5.18 3.01
N LEU A 406 17.34 -5.07 1.74
CA LEU A 406 16.10 -4.45 1.31
C LEU A 406 14.95 -5.45 1.43
N GLY A 407 13.82 -4.94 1.91
CA GLY A 407 12.55 -5.58 1.65
C GLY A 407 11.46 -5.25 2.65
N ALA A 408 11.80 -5.02 3.91
CA ALA A 408 10.84 -4.75 4.99
C ALA A 408 9.92 -3.54 4.73
N LYS A 409 10.34 -2.63 3.84
CA LYS A 409 9.55 -1.48 3.35
C LYS A 409 9.47 -1.50 1.83
N ASN A 410 8.39 -0.94 1.29
CA ASN A 410 8.29 -0.73 -0.16
C ASN A 410 9.23 0.39 -0.62
N MET A 411 10.19 0.04 -1.48
CA MET A 411 11.25 0.96 -1.94
C MET A 411 11.15 1.30 -3.43
N VAL A 412 10.03 1.00 -4.10
CA VAL A 412 9.85 1.24 -5.54
C VAL A 412 10.04 2.71 -5.90
N ASP A 413 9.45 3.63 -5.14
CA ASP A 413 9.56 5.08 -5.42
C ASP A 413 10.95 5.66 -5.10
N THR A 414 11.73 4.94 -4.28
CA THR A 414 13.04 5.39 -3.80
C THR A 414 14.19 4.83 -4.62
N TYR A 415 14.21 3.52 -4.86
CA TYR A 415 15.30 2.80 -5.52
C TYR A 415 14.88 2.11 -6.81
N GLY A 416 13.59 2.17 -7.18
CA GLY A 416 13.08 1.53 -8.39
C GLY A 416 13.77 2.04 -9.65
N ARG A 417 13.89 1.16 -10.65
CA ARG A 417 14.53 1.47 -11.93
C ARG A 417 13.95 2.72 -12.61
N LEU A 418 12.67 2.98 -12.36
CA LEU A 418 11.90 4.09 -12.93
C LEU A 418 11.81 5.31 -12.01
N SER A 419 12.39 5.26 -10.80
CA SER A 419 12.39 6.39 -9.87
C SER A 419 13.20 7.56 -10.45
N PRO A 420 12.67 8.79 -10.46
CA PRO A 420 13.38 9.96 -10.98
C PRO A 420 14.55 10.40 -10.09
N ALA A 421 14.50 10.07 -8.79
CA ALA A 421 15.46 10.51 -7.79
C ALA A 421 16.56 9.48 -7.47
N PHE A 422 16.68 8.41 -8.25
CA PHE A 422 17.72 7.40 -8.08
C PHE A 422 18.15 6.77 -9.40
N HIS A 423 19.46 6.65 -9.61
CA HIS A 423 20.01 5.99 -10.76
C HIS A 423 21.26 5.19 -10.40
N THR A 424 21.22 3.89 -10.64
CA THR A 424 22.40 3.01 -10.58
C THR A 424 22.48 2.14 -11.84
N ASP A 425 23.71 1.84 -12.27
CA ASP A 425 23.96 0.90 -13.36
C ASP A 425 23.96 -0.54 -12.83
N TYR A 426 24.53 -0.73 -11.64
CA TYR A 426 24.63 -2.01 -10.95
C TYR A 426 24.12 -1.91 -9.51
N PHE A 427 23.34 -2.92 -9.13
CA PHE A 427 22.73 -3.05 -7.82
C PHE A 427 23.34 -4.27 -7.14
N HIS A 428 24.18 -4.08 -6.13
CA HIS A 428 24.72 -5.19 -5.35
C HIS A 428 23.68 -5.59 -4.31
N VAL A 429 23.58 -6.88 -4.04
CA VAL A 429 22.63 -7.45 -3.09
C VAL A 429 23.29 -8.54 -2.25
N SER A 430 22.71 -8.73 -1.06
CA SER A 430 23.15 -9.67 -0.04
C SER A 430 22.90 -11.14 -0.42
N SER A 431 21.85 -11.42 -1.20
CA SER A 431 21.39 -12.78 -1.51
C SER A 431 20.70 -12.94 -2.87
N PRO A 432 20.54 -14.18 -3.37
CA PRO A 432 19.65 -14.48 -4.48
C PRO A 432 18.21 -14.04 -4.22
N ARG A 433 17.72 -14.24 -2.98
CA ARG A 433 16.37 -13.82 -2.58
C ARG A 433 16.17 -12.32 -2.77
N GLU A 434 17.12 -11.52 -2.28
CA GLU A 434 17.05 -10.08 -2.46
C GLU A 434 17.13 -9.70 -3.95
N ARG A 435 17.95 -10.38 -4.75
CA ARG A 435 18.01 -10.14 -6.21
C ARG A 435 16.65 -10.28 -6.89
N GLU A 436 15.84 -11.25 -6.50
CA GLU A 436 14.48 -11.39 -7.05
C GLU A 436 13.63 -10.17 -6.74
N LEU A 437 13.66 -9.67 -5.49
CA LEU A 437 12.91 -8.49 -5.09
C LEU A 437 13.31 -7.29 -5.96
N ILE A 438 14.61 -7.09 -6.18
CA ILE A 438 15.12 -5.99 -7.03
C ILE A 438 14.68 -6.15 -8.50
N VAL A 439 14.67 -7.37 -9.02
CA VAL A 439 14.27 -7.64 -10.42
C VAL A 439 12.76 -7.53 -10.60
N ASN A 440 11.98 -8.18 -9.74
CA ASN A 440 10.53 -8.34 -9.89
C ASN A 440 9.78 -7.08 -9.45
N ASP A 441 10.18 -6.46 -8.34
CA ASP A 441 9.44 -5.33 -7.76
C ASP A 441 10.06 -3.99 -8.16
N LEU A 442 11.39 -3.85 -8.08
CA LEU A 442 12.09 -2.62 -8.45
C LEU A 442 12.40 -2.53 -9.96
N ARG A 443 12.04 -3.55 -10.74
CA ARG A 443 12.09 -3.60 -12.21
C ARG A 443 13.49 -3.46 -12.81
N TYR A 444 14.52 -3.89 -12.09
CA TYR A 444 15.86 -3.99 -12.65
C TYR A 444 16.00 -5.24 -13.52
N ARG A 445 16.92 -5.20 -14.50
CA ARG A 445 17.25 -6.41 -15.26
C ARG A 445 18.10 -7.35 -14.42
N PRO A 446 17.97 -8.69 -14.58
CA PRO A 446 18.84 -9.65 -13.92
C PRO A 446 20.34 -9.42 -14.14
N SER A 447 20.73 -8.82 -15.27
CA SER A 447 22.11 -8.48 -15.60
C SER A 447 22.64 -7.24 -14.86
N GLN A 448 21.78 -6.44 -14.25
CA GLN A 448 22.13 -5.23 -13.48
C GLN A 448 22.24 -5.52 -11.98
N VAL A 449 21.64 -6.61 -11.51
CA VAL A 449 21.70 -7.01 -10.09
C VAL A 449 22.80 -8.04 -9.88
N ARG A 450 23.62 -7.85 -8.84
CA ARG A 450 24.82 -8.66 -8.54
C ARG A 450 24.71 -9.20 -7.12
N VAL A 451 24.65 -10.53 -6.98
CA VAL A 451 24.71 -11.19 -5.67
C VAL A 451 26.17 -11.30 -5.29
N THR A 452 26.59 -10.51 -4.30
CA THR A 452 27.99 -10.47 -3.83
C THR A 452 28.10 -10.56 -2.32
N GLY A 453 26.97 -10.46 -1.60
CA GLY A 453 27.00 -10.01 -0.21
C GLY A 453 27.34 -8.52 -0.09
N LEU A 454 27.35 -8.01 1.13
CA LEU A 454 27.75 -6.64 1.44
C LEU A 454 29.18 -6.65 1.99
N SER A 455 30.04 -5.73 1.55
CA SER A 455 31.44 -5.66 2.01
C SER A 455 31.58 -5.48 3.52
N ARG A 456 30.56 -4.92 4.21
CA ARG A 456 30.55 -4.83 5.67
C ARG A 456 30.44 -6.17 6.40
N PHE A 457 29.94 -7.21 5.72
CA PHE A 457 29.76 -8.53 6.31
C PHE A 457 31.08 -9.21 6.68
N ASP A 458 32.19 -8.85 6.02
CA ASP A 458 33.52 -9.35 6.41
C ASP A 458 33.80 -9.02 7.89
N ARG A 459 33.55 -7.78 8.32
CA ARG A 459 33.74 -7.38 9.73
C ARG A 459 32.58 -7.81 10.62
N LEU A 460 31.34 -7.75 10.12
CA LEU A 460 30.15 -7.97 10.95
C LEU A 460 30.02 -9.44 11.36
N LEU A 461 30.36 -10.38 10.47
CA LEU A 461 30.23 -11.82 10.71
C LEU A 461 31.52 -12.46 11.27
N GLU A 462 32.59 -11.67 11.42
CA GLU A 462 33.78 -12.09 12.18
C GLU A 462 33.41 -12.33 13.65
N PRO A 463 33.88 -13.43 14.27
CA PRO A 463 33.69 -13.69 15.69
C PRO A 463 34.00 -12.45 16.54
N ALA A 464 33.13 -12.16 17.51
CA ALA A 464 33.35 -11.06 18.42
C ALA A 464 34.60 -11.33 19.27
N GLN A 465 35.40 -10.29 19.52
CA GLN A 465 36.61 -10.39 20.33
C GLN A 465 36.29 -10.64 21.80
N GLU A 466 35.18 -10.05 22.27
CA GLU A 466 34.63 -10.24 23.60
C GLU A 466 33.21 -10.83 23.47
N PRO A 467 32.74 -11.59 24.47
CA PRO A 467 31.37 -12.07 24.49
C PRO A 467 30.39 -10.89 24.44
N PRO A 468 29.41 -10.90 23.52
CA PRO A 468 28.36 -9.89 23.52
C PRO A 468 27.61 -9.90 24.86
N ARG A 469 27.08 -8.74 25.27
CA ARG A 469 26.27 -8.58 26.48
C ARG A 469 25.07 -7.67 26.26
N GLY A 470 23.93 -8.08 26.80
CA GLY A 470 22.75 -7.22 26.92
C GLY A 470 21.89 -7.06 25.67
N LEU A 471 20.90 -6.19 25.79
CA LEU A 471 19.81 -5.98 24.84
C LEU A 471 20.00 -4.68 24.07
N LEU A 472 19.98 -4.75 22.73
CA LEU A 472 20.03 -3.59 21.85
C LEU A 472 18.64 -3.24 21.32
N VAL A 473 18.18 -2.01 21.52
CA VAL A 473 16.88 -1.52 21.04
C VAL A 473 17.11 -0.51 19.90
N VAL A 474 16.58 -0.82 18.72
CA VAL A 474 16.78 -0.02 17.48
C VAL A 474 15.44 0.34 16.84
N PRO A 475 14.74 1.38 17.33
CA PRO A 475 13.49 1.82 16.72
C PRO A 475 13.74 2.51 15.37
N THR A 476 12.85 2.29 14.41
CA THR A 476 12.94 2.92 13.08
C THR A 476 12.33 4.33 13.09
N TRP A 477 12.85 5.28 12.32
CA TRP A 477 12.22 6.61 12.21
C TRP A 477 10.87 6.59 11.47
N ARG A 478 9.91 7.44 11.89
CA ARG A 478 8.62 7.69 11.24
C ARG A 478 8.64 9.03 10.52
N ASP A 479 8.40 9.04 9.21
CA ASP A 479 8.53 10.26 8.39
C ASP A 479 7.48 11.34 8.69
N TRP A 480 6.42 11.00 9.43
CA TRP A 480 5.39 11.93 9.91
C TRP A 480 5.69 12.56 11.29
N LEU A 481 6.68 12.07 12.05
CA LEU A 481 6.97 12.57 13.40
C LEU A 481 7.99 13.73 13.42
N ASN A 482 7.90 14.67 12.50
CA ASN A 482 8.94 15.68 12.26
C ASN A 482 8.92 16.91 13.18
N ARG A 483 8.09 16.95 14.22
CA ARG A 483 7.98 18.07 15.17
C ARG A 483 7.94 17.59 16.62
N PRO A 484 8.51 18.34 17.58
CA PRO A 484 8.49 17.96 18.99
C PRO A 484 7.10 17.71 19.58
N ALA A 485 6.14 18.59 19.33
CA ALA A 485 4.76 18.41 19.83
C ALA A 485 4.12 17.13 19.28
N ALA A 486 4.25 16.88 17.97
CA ALA A 486 3.71 15.69 17.32
C ALA A 486 4.40 14.39 17.81
N PHE A 487 5.67 14.47 18.21
CA PHE A 487 6.39 13.33 18.77
C PHE A 487 5.95 13.04 20.22
N ALA A 488 5.76 14.08 21.04
CA ALA A 488 5.40 13.96 22.45
C ALA A 488 4.05 13.25 22.66
N GLU A 489 3.09 13.47 21.77
CA GLU A 489 1.75 12.86 21.83
C GLU A 489 1.65 11.56 21.01
N SER A 490 2.76 11.12 20.38
CA SER A 490 2.72 10.00 19.44
C SER A 490 2.55 8.64 20.14
N GLU A 491 1.74 7.76 19.54
CA GLU A 491 1.70 6.34 19.91
C GLU A 491 3.11 5.72 19.87
N PHE A 492 3.96 6.15 18.92
CA PHE A 492 5.35 5.72 18.85
C PHE A 492 6.10 5.92 20.17
N LEU A 493 6.06 7.11 20.75
CA LEU A 493 6.75 7.39 22.01
C LEU A 493 6.15 6.57 23.15
N HIS A 494 4.83 6.53 23.26
CA HIS A 494 4.13 5.77 24.29
C HIS A 494 4.51 4.29 24.27
N ARG A 495 4.38 3.62 23.12
CA ARG A 495 4.64 2.17 23.00
C ARG A 495 6.09 1.79 23.34
N TRP A 496 7.07 2.57 22.86
CA TRP A 496 8.47 2.30 23.20
C TRP A 496 8.78 2.58 24.68
N ARG A 497 8.19 3.62 25.26
CA ARG A 497 8.34 3.92 26.69
C ARG A 497 7.67 2.85 27.55
N ASP A 498 6.49 2.38 27.17
CA ASP A 498 5.78 1.29 27.85
C ASP A 498 6.61 0.01 27.83
N PHE A 499 7.26 -0.33 26.71
CA PHE A 499 8.19 -1.46 26.65
C PHE A 499 9.38 -1.28 27.60
N LEU A 500 10.06 -0.13 27.52
CA LEU A 500 11.24 0.17 28.36
C LEU A 500 10.92 0.23 29.86
N THR A 501 9.67 0.55 30.21
CA THR A 501 9.19 0.63 31.59
C THR A 501 8.32 -0.55 32.01
N SER A 502 8.15 -1.56 31.15
CA SER A 502 7.33 -2.73 31.44
C SER A 502 7.85 -3.48 32.67
N ARG A 503 6.94 -4.02 33.49
CA ARG A 503 7.33 -4.73 34.73
C ARG A 503 8.36 -5.85 34.47
N PRO A 504 8.17 -6.77 33.50
CA PRO A 504 9.15 -7.83 33.26
C PRO A 504 10.54 -7.30 32.91
N LEU A 505 10.63 -6.25 32.08
CA LEU A 505 11.91 -5.71 31.66
C LEU A 505 12.62 -4.95 32.78
N ARG A 506 11.88 -4.19 33.61
CA ARG A 506 12.47 -3.50 34.77
C ARG A 506 13.06 -4.49 35.79
N GLU A 507 12.35 -5.60 36.04
CA GLU A 507 12.85 -6.67 36.91
C GLU A 507 14.15 -7.26 36.34
N ALA A 508 14.19 -7.57 35.03
CA ALA A 508 15.41 -8.06 34.37
C ALA A 508 16.58 -7.05 34.40
N ILE A 509 16.31 -5.75 34.21
CA ILE A 509 17.33 -4.69 34.32
C ILE A 509 17.89 -4.64 35.74
N ALA A 510 17.03 -4.71 36.77
CA ALA A 510 17.45 -4.75 38.18
C ALA A 510 18.27 -6.01 38.52
N GLU A 511 18.00 -7.13 37.85
CA GLU A 511 18.77 -8.38 37.94
C GLU A 511 20.07 -8.35 37.11
N GLY A 512 20.33 -7.28 36.36
CA GLY A 512 21.61 -7.03 35.70
C GLY A 512 21.62 -7.12 34.18
N LEU A 513 20.45 -7.13 33.51
CA LEU A 513 20.37 -7.04 32.05
C LEU A 513 20.73 -5.61 31.56
N PRO A 514 21.85 -5.40 30.85
CA PRO A 514 22.16 -4.10 30.26
C PRO A 514 21.25 -3.84 29.06
N VAL A 515 20.64 -2.66 28.99
CA VAL A 515 19.79 -2.25 27.86
C VAL A 515 20.32 -0.97 27.22
N THR A 516 20.55 -1.03 25.91
CA THR A 516 21.01 0.12 25.10
C THR A 516 19.98 0.45 24.02
N VAL A 517 19.52 1.69 23.96
CA VAL A 517 18.66 2.22 22.90
C VAL A 517 19.50 3.09 21.96
N ILE A 518 19.45 2.85 20.65
CA ILE A 518 20.13 3.67 19.65
C ILE A 518 19.12 4.35 18.72
N LEU A 519 19.06 5.68 18.75
CA LEU A 519 18.09 6.47 18.00
C LEU A 519 18.60 6.92 16.64
N HIS A 520 17.70 6.95 15.65
CA HIS A 520 17.97 7.50 14.32
C HIS A 520 18.39 8.98 14.40
N PRO A 521 19.22 9.52 13.47
CA PRO A 521 19.66 10.91 13.49
C PRO A 521 18.53 11.94 13.63
N ASN A 522 17.43 11.73 12.90
CA ASN A 522 16.24 12.58 12.95
C ASN A 522 15.49 12.54 14.30
N MET A 523 15.87 11.64 15.21
CA MET A 523 15.25 11.47 16.53
C MET A 523 16.17 11.90 17.67
N ARG A 524 17.37 12.39 17.38
CA ARG A 524 18.37 12.72 18.41
C ARG A 524 17.84 13.74 19.43
N PHE A 525 17.07 14.74 18.96
CA PHE A 525 16.44 15.74 19.82
C PHE A 525 15.39 15.17 20.78
N PHE A 526 14.91 13.95 20.54
CA PHE A 526 13.92 13.26 21.37
C PHE A 526 14.54 12.24 22.34
N GLY A 527 15.88 12.14 22.40
CA GLY A 527 16.57 11.18 23.26
C GLY A 527 16.15 11.27 24.73
N GLY A 528 15.99 12.48 25.26
CA GLY A 528 15.54 12.70 26.64
C GLY A 528 14.14 12.15 26.93
N SER A 529 13.26 12.09 25.93
CA SER A 529 11.89 11.55 26.11
C SER A 529 11.84 10.03 26.28
N LEU A 530 12.90 9.33 25.86
CA LEU A 530 13.06 7.88 25.97
C LEU A 530 14.03 7.47 27.09
N ALA A 531 14.55 8.44 27.86
CA ALA A 531 15.44 8.16 28.99
C ALA A 531 14.65 7.49 30.12
N VAL A 532 15.10 6.30 30.52
CA VAL A 532 14.54 5.50 31.61
C VAL A 532 15.69 5.04 32.50
N GLU A 533 15.46 4.96 33.80
CA GLU A 533 16.46 4.46 34.75
C GLU A 533 16.94 3.04 34.37
N GLY A 534 18.26 2.83 34.40
CA GLY A 534 18.87 1.55 34.00
C GLY A 534 18.98 1.32 32.48
N VAL A 535 18.54 2.27 31.63
CA VAL A 535 18.63 2.18 30.17
C VAL A 535 19.60 3.23 29.61
N THR A 536 20.53 2.81 28.76
CA THR A 536 21.46 3.71 28.06
C THR A 536 20.86 4.16 26.74
N VAL A 537 20.62 5.46 26.56
CA VAL A 537 20.10 6.02 25.30
C VAL A 537 21.21 6.73 24.55
N LEU A 538 21.47 6.29 23.32
CA LEU A 538 22.48 6.80 22.40
C LEU A 538 21.81 7.36 21.14
N GLY A 539 22.42 8.37 20.53
CA GLY A 539 22.07 8.85 19.19
C GLY A 539 23.04 8.32 18.14
N GLN A 540 22.57 8.14 16.90
CA GLN A 540 23.43 7.65 15.80
C GLN A 540 24.56 8.65 15.47
N GLY A 541 25.81 8.28 15.75
CA GLY A 541 26.98 9.17 15.66
C GLY A 541 27.80 9.21 16.96
N ASP A 542 27.20 8.80 18.09
CA ASP A 542 27.89 8.67 19.38
C ASP A 542 28.72 7.37 19.43
N THR A 543 28.29 6.36 18.67
CA THR A 543 28.99 5.08 18.48
C THR A 543 28.64 4.49 17.11
N ASP A 544 29.54 3.68 16.55
CA ASP A 544 29.30 2.90 15.34
C ASP A 544 28.23 1.81 15.58
N VAL A 545 27.17 1.84 14.76
CA VAL A 545 26.06 0.88 14.87
C VAL A 545 26.53 -0.56 14.66
N GLN A 546 27.53 -0.80 13.81
CA GLN A 546 28.09 -2.15 13.64
C GLN A 546 28.81 -2.65 14.89
N THR A 547 29.41 -1.74 15.65
CA THR A 547 30.02 -2.08 16.94
C THR A 547 28.94 -2.50 17.94
N LEU A 548 27.86 -1.72 18.07
CA LEU A 548 26.72 -2.09 18.91
C LEU A 548 26.12 -3.45 18.52
N MET A 549 25.96 -3.72 17.23
CA MET A 549 25.46 -5.02 16.76
C MET A 549 26.37 -6.19 17.13
N ARG A 550 27.68 -5.98 17.24
CA ARG A 550 28.64 -7.03 17.62
C ARG A 550 28.72 -7.23 19.13
N THR A 551 28.47 -6.19 19.92
CA THR A 551 28.62 -6.22 21.38
C THR A 551 27.34 -6.58 22.16
N HIS A 552 26.18 -6.75 21.52
CA HIS A 552 24.92 -7.09 22.20
C HIS A 552 24.40 -8.49 21.83
N GLU A 553 23.74 -9.18 22.76
CA GLU A 553 23.29 -10.57 22.63
C GLU A 553 21.95 -10.68 21.90
N ALA A 554 21.05 -9.74 22.13
CA ALA A 554 19.72 -9.71 21.53
C ALA A 554 19.38 -8.32 20.98
N MET A 555 18.43 -8.28 20.04
CA MET A 555 17.93 -7.02 19.48
C MET A 555 16.40 -6.93 19.52
N VAL A 556 15.88 -5.78 19.92
CA VAL A 556 14.49 -5.38 19.69
C VAL A 556 14.47 -4.26 18.64
N THR A 557 13.74 -4.47 17.55
CA THR A 557 13.53 -3.44 16.50
C THR A 557 12.09 -3.53 16.00
N ASP A 558 11.76 -2.95 14.86
CA ASP A 558 10.40 -2.88 14.31
C ASP A 558 10.35 -3.20 12.81
N TYR A 559 10.87 -2.31 11.95
CA TYR A 559 10.92 -2.46 10.50
C TYR A 559 12.34 -2.22 9.95
N SER A 560 13.34 -2.29 10.82
CA SER A 560 14.73 -2.00 10.45
C SER A 560 15.38 -3.21 9.78
N SER A 561 16.12 -2.94 8.70
CA SER A 561 16.90 -3.96 8.00
C SER A 561 18.07 -4.49 8.82
N VAL A 562 18.49 -3.76 9.87
CA VAL A 562 19.58 -4.20 10.76
C VAL A 562 19.26 -5.50 11.50
N GLY A 563 17.97 -5.88 11.62
CA GLY A 563 17.59 -7.17 12.18
C GLY A 563 18.11 -8.35 11.35
N PHE A 564 18.24 -8.23 10.02
CA PHE A 564 18.85 -9.29 9.19
C PHE A 564 20.34 -9.43 9.47
N ASP A 565 21.04 -8.31 9.54
CA ASP A 565 22.46 -8.22 9.87
C ASP A 565 22.75 -8.78 11.27
N PHE A 566 21.89 -8.49 12.25
CA PHE A 566 22.03 -8.99 13.61
C PHE A 566 21.74 -10.49 13.71
N ALA A 567 20.63 -10.95 13.11
CA ALA A 567 20.27 -12.35 13.10
C ALA A 567 21.30 -13.24 12.37
N ALA A 568 22.00 -12.71 11.37
CA ALA A 568 23.07 -13.43 10.67
C ALA A 568 24.27 -13.78 11.56
N GLN A 569 24.42 -13.11 12.72
CA GLN A 569 25.43 -13.44 13.72
C GLN A 569 25.00 -14.58 14.67
N GLY A 570 23.86 -15.23 14.42
CA GLY A 570 23.36 -16.33 15.26
C GLY A 570 22.59 -15.86 16.50
N ARG A 571 22.05 -14.64 16.48
CA ARG A 571 21.45 -13.96 17.65
C ARG A 571 19.95 -13.67 17.46
N PRO A 572 19.13 -13.67 18.53
CA PRO A 572 17.69 -13.45 18.43
C PRO A 572 17.34 -11.99 18.16
N VAL A 573 16.25 -11.80 17.40
CA VAL A 573 15.65 -10.50 17.10
C VAL A 573 14.17 -10.56 17.44
N PHE A 574 13.66 -9.50 18.06
CA PHE A 574 12.25 -9.31 18.37
C PHE A 574 11.75 -8.05 17.65
N TYR A 575 10.60 -8.13 16.99
CA TYR A 575 10.05 -7.06 16.18
C TYR A 575 8.78 -6.47 16.83
N HIS A 576 8.80 -5.20 17.20
CA HIS A 576 7.64 -4.48 17.74
C HIS A 576 6.94 -3.67 16.64
N GLN A 577 5.84 -4.17 16.09
CA GLN A 577 5.14 -3.58 14.93
C GLN A 577 3.70 -3.17 15.26
N PHE A 578 3.53 -2.30 16.25
CA PHE A 578 2.23 -1.75 16.66
C PHE A 578 1.56 -0.90 15.56
N ASP A 579 2.34 -0.14 14.78
CA ASP A 579 1.87 0.83 13.79
C ASP A 579 1.92 0.32 12.32
N ARG A 580 1.85 -1.00 12.10
CA ARG A 580 2.15 -1.65 10.80
C ARG A 580 1.37 -1.05 9.62
N GLN A 581 0.07 -0.83 9.81
CA GLN A 581 -0.79 -0.29 8.75
C GLN A 581 -0.42 1.16 8.40
N GLN A 582 -0.19 2.00 9.41
CA GLN A 582 0.21 3.39 9.22
C GLN A 582 1.60 3.49 8.58
N PHE A 583 2.54 2.65 9.02
CA PHE A 583 3.93 2.66 8.58
C PHE A 583 4.13 2.20 7.13
N LEU A 584 3.47 1.11 6.72
CA LEU A 584 3.53 0.61 5.35
C LEU A 584 2.68 1.47 4.40
N GLY A 585 1.58 2.04 4.90
CA GLY A 585 0.64 2.82 4.12
C GLY A 585 0.00 2.01 2.98
N LYS A 586 -0.26 2.65 1.84
CA LYS A 586 -0.98 2.02 0.72
C LYS A 586 -0.19 0.92 -0.02
N ARG A 587 1.13 0.85 0.17
CA ARG A 587 1.97 -0.13 -0.54
C ARG A 587 2.54 -1.12 0.47
N PRO A 588 2.23 -2.42 0.35
CA PRO A 588 2.76 -3.40 1.27
C PRO A 588 4.28 -3.53 1.14
N SER A 589 4.88 -4.13 2.17
CA SER A 589 6.27 -4.54 2.21
C SER A 589 6.66 -5.41 0.99
N HIS A 590 7.94 -5.43 0.64
CA HIS A 590 8.44 -6.39 -0.34
C HIS A 590 8.52 -7.81 0.25
N LEU A 591 8.63 -7.90 1.58
CA LEU A 591 8.67 -9.15 2.33
C LEU A 591 7.30 -9.49 2.90
N ASP A 592 7.07 -10.78 3.11
CA ASP A 592 6.07 -11.20 4.10
C ASP A 592 6.68 -11.01 5.49
N LEU A 593 6.26 -9.98 6.21
CA LEU A 593 6.90 -9.62 7.49
C LEU A 593 6.79 -10.74 8.53
N ASP A 594 5.75 -11.58 8.47
CA ASP A 594 5.53 -12.64 9.46
C ASP A 594 6.31 -13.92 9.13
N LEU A 595 6.64 -14.15 7.85
CA LEU A 595 7.35 -15.35 7.36
C LEU A 595 8.82 -15.12 6.99
N ASP A 596 9.20 -13.89 6.61
CA ASP A 596 10.54 -13.57 6.11
C ASP A 596 11.41 -12.85 7.14
N LEU A 597 10.84 -12.17 8.14
CA LEU A 597 11.65 -11.53 9.19
C LEU A 597 12.33 -12.59 10.08
N PRO A 598 13.62 -12.42 10.39
CA PRO A 598 14.40 -13.37 11.18
C PRO A 598 14.20 -13.16 12.70
N GLY A 599 12.94 -13.13 13.12
CA GLY A 599 12.53 -12.87 14.50
C GLY A 599 11.02 -12.91 14.66
N GLU A 600 10.56 -12.98 15.91
CA GLU A 600 9.14 -12.93 16.24
C GLU A 600 8.60 -11.51 16.16
N VAL A 601 7.33 -11.38 15.75
CA VAL A 601 6.67 -10.09 15.59
C VAL A 601 5.55 -9.92 16.63
N PHE A 602 5.63 -8.83 17.38
CA PHE A 602 4.73 -8.47 18.47
C PHE A 602 4.07 -7.11 18.19
N ARG A 603 2.76 -7.03 18.40
CA ARG A 603 2.01 -5.77 18.35
C ARG A 603 1.86 -5.14 19.74
N GLU A 604 1.65 -5.99 20.75
CA GLU A 604 1.51 -5.57 22.14
C GLU A 604 2.82 -5.62 22.92
N VAL A 605 2.92 -4.75 23.92
CA VAL A 605 4.11 -4.58 24.75
C VAL A 605 4.33 -5.76 25.71
N ASP A 606 3.27 -6.24 26.36
CA ASP A 606 3.39 -7.28 27.38
C ASP A 606 3.92 -8.62 26.83
N PRO A 607 3.40 -9.15 25.70
CA PRO A 607 3.95 -10.36 25.09
C PRO A 607 5.41 -10.17 24.64
N LEU A 608 5.76 -8.99 24.11
CA LEU A 608 7.12 -8.66 23.71
C LEU A 608 8.07 -8.67 24.92
N ALA A 609 7.71 -7.99 26.00
CA ALA A 609 8.53 -7.91 27.21
C ALA A 609 8.77 -9.30 27.82
N ARG A 610 7.73 -10.15 27.90
CA ARG A 610 7.87 -11.53 28.38
C ARG A 610 8.79 -12.34 27.47
N ALA A 611 8.59 -12.31 26.16
CA ALA A 611 9.42 -13.05 25.21
C ALA A 611 10.90 -12.66 25.29
N VAL A 612 11.21 -11.37 25.48
CA VAL A 612 12.58 -10.88 25.68
C VAL A 612 13.18 -11.42 26.98
N VAL A 613 12.45 -11.33 28.09
CA VAL A 613 12.94 -11.77 29.42
C VAL A 613 13.09 -13.29 29.50
N ASP A 614 12.13 -14.05 28.95
CA ASP A 614 12.22 -15.51 28.90
C ASP A 614 13.43 -15.93 28.04
N SER A 615 13.63 -15.28 26.89
CA SER A 615 14.81 -15.53 26.07
C SER A 615 16.11 -15.14 26.79
N TRP A 616 16.13 -14.06 27.56
CA TRP A 616 17.30 -13.64 28.34
C TRP A 616 17.68 -14.69 29.39
N ARG A 617 16.71 -15.25 30.11
CA ARG A 617 16.91 -16.31 31.10
C ARG A 617 17.52 -17.57 30.50
N ASP A 618 17.23 -17.84 29.22
CA ASP A 618 17.79 -18.96 28.45
C ASP A 618 19.14 -18.62 27.76
N GLY A 619 19.70 -17.43 27.98
CA GLY A 619 20.96 -16.98 27.35
C GLY A 619 20.79 -16.52 25.90
N PHE A 620 19.62 -15.94 25.58
CA PHE A 620 19.25 -15.40 24.26
C PHE A 620 19.51 -16.37 23.09
N PRO A 621 18.95 -17.59 23.08
CA PRO A 621 19.14 -18.52 21.97
C PRO A 621 18.39 -18.05 20.72
N GLN A 622 19.06 -18.10 19.56
CA GLN A 622 18.36 -17.92 18.29
C GLN A 622 17.59 -19.18 17.90
N LYS A 623 16.28 -19.05 17.67
CA LYS A 623 15.45 -20.16 17.18
C LYS A 623 15.94 -20.66 15.81
N PRO A 624 16.00 -21.98 15.55
CA PRO A 624 16.47 -22.53 14.28
C PRO A 624 15.70 -22.02 13.06
N GLU A 625 14.41 -21.73 13.24
CA GLU A 625 13.61 -21.11 12.20
C GLU A 625 14.12 -19.71 11.83
N HIS A 626 14.37 -18.85 12.80
CA HIS A 626 14.87 -17.49 12.58
C HIS A 626 16.25 -17.51 11.91
N ALA A 627 17.11 -18.47 12.27
CA ALA A 627 18.39 -18.71 11.60
C ALA A 627 18.20 -19.06 10.11
N ARG A 628 17.26 -19.96 9.78
CA ARG A 628 16.91 -20.28 8.37
C ARG A 628 16.36 -19.06 7.63
N ARG A 629 15.51 -18.25 8.29
CA ARG A 629 14.98 -17.01 7.71
C ARG A 629 16.10 -16.00 7.40
N ALA A 630 17.03 -15.79 8.33
CA ALA A 630 18.20 -14.93 8.12
C ALA A 630 19.10 -15.43 6.97
N GLY A 631 19.37 -16.74 6.93
CA GLY A 631 20.20 -17.37 5.90
C GLY A 631 19.65 -17.24 4.47
N ARG A 632 18.33 -17.06 4.29
CA ARG A 632 17.75 -16.75 2.97
C ARG A 632 18.19 -15.39 2.44
N PHE A 633 18.52 -14.45 3.31
CA PHE A 633 18.89 -13.08 2.95
C PHE A 633 20.39 -12.83 2.97
N ILE A 634 21.20 -13.70 3.56
CA ILE A 634 22.66 -13.57 3.59
C ILE A 634 23.30 -14.73 2.81
N ALA A 635 23.83 -14.47 1.61
CA ALA A 635 24.55 -15.49 0.86
C ALA A 635 25.90 -15.79 1.52
N PRO A 636 26.33 -17.07 1.60
CA PRO A 636 27.66 -17.42 2.08
C PRO A 636 28.75 -16.85 1.17
N ALA A 637 29.83 -16.34 1.75
CA ALA A 637 30.95 -15.80 0.98
C ALA A 637 31.74 -16.90 0.27
N ARG A 638 32.15 -16.65 -0.97
CA ARG A 638 33.15 -17.46 -1.68
C ARG A 638 34.54 -16.85 -1.44
N GLY A 639 35.00 -16.85 -0.19
CA GLY A 639 36.17 -16.09 0.26
C GLY A 639 35.76 -14.85 1.05
N SER A 640 36.16 -13.66 0.62
CA SER A 640 35.77 -12.37 1.23
C SER A 640 34.61 -11.72 0.48
N TYR A 641 33.70 -11.07 1.21
CA TYR A 641 32.66 -10.23 0.62
C TYR A 641 33.26 -8.99 -0.06
N CYS A 642 34.28 -8.36 0.55
CA CYS A 642 35.00 -7.25 -0.09
C CYS A 642 35.63 -7.64 -1.42
N GLU A 643 36.21 -8.84 -1.52
CA GLU A 643 36.80 -9.35 -2.76
C GLU A 643 35.74 -9.54 -3.86
N GLN A 644 34.63 -10.19 -3.54
CA GLN A 644 33.51 -10.39 -4.46
C GLN A 644 32.93 -9.07 -4.97
N VAL A 645 32.72 -8.10 -4.06
CA VAL A 645 32.27 -6.75 -4.40
C VAL A 645 33.32 -6.05 -5.28
N TYR A 646 34.60 -6.13 -4.93
CA TYR A 646 35.67 -5.53 -5.72
C TYR A 646 35.71 -6.06 -7.15
N ASP A 647 35.61 -7.39 -7.34
CA ASP A 647 35.64 -7.99 -8.68
C ASP A 647 34.41 -7.63 -9.50
N SER A 648 33.23 -7.59 -8.87
CA SER A 648 32.01 -7.13 -9.51
C SER A 648 32.12 -5.65 -9.93
N VAL A 649 32.60 -4.77 -9.04
CA VAL A 649 32.85 -3.36 -9.35
C VAL A 649 33.90 -3.26 -10.46
N ARG A 650 34.99 -4.02 -10.41
CA ARG A 650 36.10 -4.01 -11.38
C ARG A 650 35.64 -4.38 -12.78
N THR A 651 34.80 -5.41 -12.91
CA THR A 651 34.32 -5.95 -14.18
C THR A 651 33.07 -5.25 -14.73
N ALA A 652 32.42 -4.39 -13.93
CA ALA A 652 31.27 -3.59 -14.33
C ALA A 652 31.50 -2.85 -15.67
N ARG A 653 30.68 -3.10 -16.68
CA ARG A 653 30.71 -2.40 -17.98
C ARG A 653 29.53 -1.43 -18.06
N SER A 654 29.68 -0.31 -18.76
CA SER A 654 28.52 0.57 -18.93
C SER A 654 27.48 -0.15 -19.79
N PRO A 655 26.23 -0.34 -19.35
CA PRO A 655 25.18 -0.96 -20.15
C PRO A 655 24.62 0.02 -21.21
N TRP A 656 25.45 0.92 -21.74
CA TRP A 656 25.05 2.09 -22.54
C TRP A 656 24.40 1.67 -23.86
N VAL A 657 23.10 1.40 -23.82
CA VAL A 657 22.24 1.14 -24.97
C VAL A 657 21.24 2.29 -25.05
N PRO A 658 21.40 3.25 -25.97
CA PRO A 658 20.58 4.45 -26.06
C PRO A 658 19.07 4.16 -26.07
N VAL A 659 18.66 3.15 -26.83
CA VAL A 659 17.26 2.70 -26.91
C VAL A 659 16.72 2.28 -25.54
N ARG A 660 17.50 1.55 -24.74
CA ARG A 660 17.07 1.08 -23.42
C ARG A 660 16.90 2.23 -22.44
N ARG A 661 17.82 3.20 -22.48
CA ARG A 661 17.72 4.41 -21.64
C ARG A 661 16.52 5.28 -22.04
N TRP A 662 16.22 5.33 -23.33
CA TRP A 662 15.04 6.03 -23.83
C TRP A 662 13.75 5.34 -23.38
N LEU A 663 13.64 4.01 -23.50
CA LEU A 663 12.48 3.25 -23.00
C LEU A 663 12.24 3.45 -21.50
N ASP A 664 13.31 3.51 -20.71
CA ASP A 664 13.23 3.73 -19.26
C ASP A 664 12.89 5.20 -18.89
N SER A 665 12.97 6.15 -19.84
CA SER A 665 12.64 7.57 -19.64
C SER A 665 11.13 7.83 -19.65
N ALA A 666 10.68 8.97 -19.10
CA ALA A 666 9.25 9.31 -19.11
C ALA A 666 8.67 9.43 -20.53
N HIS A 667 9.49 9.85 -21.50
CA HIS A 667 9.10 9.94 -22.91
C HIS A 667 8.88 8.55 -23.53
N GLY A 668 9.83 7.63 -23.33
CA GLY A 668 9.69 6.25 -23.79
C GLY A 668 8.51 5.53 -23.15
N ARG A 669 8.25 5.79 -21.86
CA ARG A 669 7.06 5.26 -21.16
C ARG A 669 5.76 5.80 -21.75
N ARG A 670 5.64 7.12 -21.97
CA ARG A 670 4.46 7.72 -22.61
C ARG A 670 4.23 7.14 -24.01
N ALA A 671 5.30 6.97 -24.79
CA ALA A 671 5.24 6.33 -26.10
C ALA A 671 4.79 4.86 -26.01
N TYR A 672 5.30 4.10 -25.03
CA TYR A 672 4.91 2.70 -24.82
C TYR A 672 3.46 2.56 -24.37
N VAL A 673 2.98 3.42 -23.46
CA VAL A 673 1.57 3.45 -23.06
C VAL A 673 0.68 3.76 -24.26
N ARG A 674 1.04 4.76 -25.07
CA ARG A 674 0.31 5.09 -26.32
C ARG A 674 0.34 3.96 -27.34
N PHE A 675 1.46 3.22 -27.43
CA PHE A 675 1.54 2.01 -28.25
C PHE A 675 0.58 0.94 -27.73
N ARG A 676 0.56 0.69 -26.41
CA ARG A 676 -0.27 -0.33 -25.76
C ARG A 676 -1.77 -0.06 -25.86
N THR A 677 -2.18 1.21 -25.85
CA THR A 677 -3.57 1.62 -26.06
C THR A 677 -3.93 1.87 -27.53
N GLY A 678 -2.95 1.82 -28.43
CA GLY A 678 -3.11 2.08 -29.85
C GLY A 678 -3.61 0.88 -30.65
N ARG A 679 -4.15 1.16 -31.85
CA ARG A 679 -4.69 0.14 -32.77
C ARG A 679 -3.64 -0.87 -33.26
N LEU A 680 -2.35 -0.51 -33.23
CA LEU A 680 -1.24 -1.35 -33.68
C LEU A 680 -0.81 -2.39 -32.64
N TYR A 681 -1.29 -2.31 -31.39
CA TYR A 681 -0.88 -3.25 -30.35
C TYR A 681 -1.29 -4.68 -30.66
N ARG A 682 -2.57 -4.87 -30.97
CA ARG A 682 -3.16 -6.18 -31.28
C ARG A 682 -2.46 -6.89 -32.45
N PRO A 683 -2.26 -6.27 -33.64
CA PRO A 683 -1.54 -6.93 -34.72
C PRO A 683 -0.08 -7.25 -34.34
N ALA A 684 0.61 -6.39 -33.58
CA ALA A 684 1.96 -6.67 -33.10
C ALA A 684 2.00 -7.88 -32.14
N MET A 685 1.06 -7.98 -31.19
CA MET A 685 1.00 -9.11 -30.25
C MET A 685 0.60 -10.40 -30.95
N ASN A 686 -0.27 -10.32 -31.95
CA ASN A 686 -0.59 -11.46 -32.82
C ASN A 686 0.66 -11.93 -33.58
N ALA A 687 1.46 -11.02 -34.12
CA ALA A 687 2.72 -11.36 -34.80
C ALA A 687 3.72 -12.04 -33.84
N ILE A 688 3.94 -11.48 -32.64
CA ILE A 688 4.79 -12.08 -31.59
C ILE A 688 4.29 -13.48 -31.24
N SER A 689 2.98 -13.65 -31.05
CA SER A 689 2.40 -14.94 -30.71
C SER A 689 2.54 -15.94 -31.86
N THR A 690 2.33 -15.53 -33.11
CA THR A 690 2.50 -16.38 -34.29
C THR A 690 3.96 -16.82 -34.45
N VAL A 691 4.91 -15.90 -34.37
CA VAL A 691 6.35 -16.24 -34.41
C VAL A 691 6.71 -17.18 -33.26
N GLY A 692 6.23 -16.90 -32.05
CA GLY A 692 6.44 -17.77 -30.89
C GLY A 692 5.90 -19.18 -31.12
N ARG A 693 4.71 -19.31 -31.74
CA ARG A 693 4.06 -20.59 -32.08
C ARG A 693 4.83 -21.41 -33.11
N LEU A 694 5.57 -20.77 -34.02
CA LEU A 694 6.40 -21.46 -35.01
C LEU A 694 7.68 -22.06 -34.41
N LEU A 695 8.11 -21.60 -33.22
CA LEU A 695 9.29 -22.11 -32.54
C LEU A 695 8.98 -23.34 -31.67
N PRO A 696 9.96 -24.20 -31.36
CA PRO A 696 9.79 -25.31 -30.43
C PRO A 696 9.26 -24.85 -29.06
N ARG A 697 8.34 -25.66 -28.50
CA ARG A 697 7.84 -25.49 -27.13
C ARG A 697 9.01 -25.58 -26.14
N ARG A 698 8.89 -24.89 -25.01
CA ARG A 698 9.82 -24.99 -23.88
C ARG A 698 9.12 -25.75 -22.76
N ASP A 699 9.91 -26.48 -21.97
CA ASP A 699 9.50 -27.01 -20.66
C ASP A 699 9.26 -25.84 -19.70
N LEU A 700 8.09 -25.22 -19.88
CA LEU A 700 7.66 -23.96 -19.30
C LEU A 700 6.18 -24.08 -18.96
N VAL A 701 5.84 -23.71 -17.74
CA VAL A 701 4.47 -23.54 -17.24
C VAL A 701 4.17 -22.06 -17.10
N VAL A 702 3.04 -21.61 -17.67
CA VAL A 702 2.52 -20.25 -17.48
C VAL A 702 1.27 -20.32 -16.62
N PHE A 703 1.32 -19.66 -15.46
CA PHE A 703 0.23 -19.55 -14.50
C PHE A 703 -0.45 -18.18 -14.59
N GLU A 704 -1.76 -18.16 -14.41
CA GLU A 704 -2.54 -16.95 -14.18
C GLU A 704 -3.74 -17.28 -13.29
N SER A 705 -4.11 -16.35 -12.40
CA SER A 705 -5.33 -16.45 -11.59
C SER A 705 -6.08 -15.13 -11.61
N ASP A 706 -7.41 -15.18 -11.66
CA ASP A 706 -8.30 -14.01 -11.63
C ASP A 706 -7.90 -12.91 -12.63
N THR A 707 -7.67 -13.28 -13.89
CA THR A 707 -7.21 -12.36 -14.97
C THR A 707 -5.90 -11.62 -14.65
N GLY A 708 -5.06 -12.22 -13.82
CA GLY A 708 -3.80 -11.68 -13.36
C GLY A 708 -3.96 -10.58 -12.30
N ARG A 709 -5.09 -10.50 -11.58
CA ARG A 709 -5.29 -9.59 -10.45
C ARG A 709 -4.63 -10.10 -9.17
N ALA A 710 -4.59 -11.42 -8.99
CA ALA A 710 -4.01 -12.07 -7.82
C ALA A 710 -3.00 -13.16 -8.25
N ALA A 711 -2.38 -13.79 -7.25
CA ALA A 711 -1.65 -15.05 -7.41
C ALA A 711 -2.10 -15.99 -6.30
N ALA A 712 -3.27 -16.58 -6.52
CA ALA A 712 -4.04 -17.32 -5.53
C ALA A 712 -4.76 -18.50 -6.23
N ASP A 713 -5.67 -19.15 -5.50
CA ASP A 713 -6.55 -20.20 -6.03
C ASP A 713 -5.78 -21.45 -6.51
N SER A 714 -6.44 -22.34 -7.24
CA SER A 714 -5.86 -23.62 -7.64
C SER A 714 -4.57 -23.49 -8.48
N PRO A 715 -4.42 -22.50 -9.39
CA PRO A 715 -3.14 -22.25 -10.05
C PRO A 715 -1.98 -22.00 -9.09
N ARG A 716 -2.25 -21.39 -7.92
CA ARG A 716 -1.21 -21.08 -6.93
C ARG A 716 -0.77 -22.33 -6.19
N ALA A 717 -1.71 -23.14 -5.74
CA ALA A 717 -1.41 -24.43 -5.10
C ALA A 717 -0.57 -25.33 -6.04
N ILE A 718 -0.97 -25.46 -7.31
CA ILE A 718 -0.22 -26.24 -8.32
C ILE A 718 1.21 -25.71 -8.52
N TYR A 719 1.38 -24.39 -8.57
CA TYR A 719 2.70 -23.77 -8.68
C TYR A 719 3.55 -24.03 -7.43
N ASP A 720 2.98 -23.87 -6.24
CA ASP A 720 3.70 -24.05 -4.98
C ASP A 720 4.18 -25.51 -4.85
N GLU A 721 3.35 -26.48 -5.22
CA GLU A 721 3.71 -27.90 -5.24
C GLU A 721 4.81 -28.22 -6.27
N LEU A 722 4.69 -27.72 -7.51
CA LEU A 722 5.71 -27.92 -8.55
C LEU A 722 7.07 -27.37 -8.12
N VAL A 723 7.08 -26.20 -7.49
CA VAL A 723 8.29 -25.58 -6.95
C VAL A 723 8.80 -26.36 -5.74
N GLY A 724 7.92 -26.76 -4.82
CA GLY A 724 8.26 -27.51 -3.61
C GLY A 724 8.98 -28.82 -3.92
N ARG A 725 8.58 -29.50 -5.00
CA ARG A 725 9.24 -30.73 -5.50
C ARG A 725 10.54 -30.49 -6.27
N GLY A 726 10.97 -29.24 -6.46
CA GLY A 726 12.16 -28.92 -7.24
C GLY A 726 12.03 -29.29 -8.73
N SER A 727 10.85 -29.10 -9.32
CA SER A 727 10.61 -29.39 -10.74
C SER A 727 11.61 -28.67 -11.65
N ARG A 728 12.03 -29.35 -12.72
CA ARG A 728 12.90 -28.77 -13.77
C ARG A 728 12.14 -27.84 -14.73
N LEU A 729 10.81 -27.81 -14.65
CA LEU A 729 9.99 -26.95 -15.50
C LEU A 729 10.24 -25.49 -15.15
N ALA A 730 10.54 -24.67 -16.16
CA ALA A 730 10.57 -23.23 -15.93
C ALA A 730 9.15 -22.74 -15.61
N THR A 731 9.04 -21.72 -14.78
CA THR A 731 7.76 -21.16 -14.35
C THR A 731 7.66 -19.68 -14.71
N VAL A 732 6.50 -19.27 -15.22
CA VAL A 732 6.15 -17.88 -15.46
C VAL A 732 4.79 -17.62 -14.82
N TRP A 733 4.70 -16.54 -14.04
CA TRP A 733 3.44 -16.11 -13.45
C TRP A 733 2.98 -14.79 -14.09
N SER A 734 1.77 -14.80 -14.68
CA SER A 734 1.10 -13.62 -15.22
C SER A 734 0.30 -12.93 -14.12
N THR A 735 0.77 -11.78 -13.63
CA THR A 735 0.04 -11.02 -12.60
C THR A 735 0.47 -9.56 -12.49
N ARG A 736 -0.47 -8.72 -12.06
CA ARG A 736 -0.27 -7.34 -11.63
C ARG A 736 -0.16 -7.20 -10.11
N SER A 737 -0.43 -8.27 -9.37
CA SER A 737 -0.39 -8.27 -7.90
C SER A 737 1.05 -8.15 -7.38
N THR A 738 1.20 -8.02 -6.05
CA THR A 738 2.49 -8.11 -5.35
C THR A 738 2.93 -9.56 -5.10
N PHE A 739 2.48 -10.52 -5.90
CA PHE A 739 2.91 -11.92 -5.81
C PHE A 739 4.43 -12.05 -5.69
N ARG A 740 4.84 -12.91 -4.75
CA ARG A 740 6.23 -13.28 -4.47
C ARG A 740 6.40 -14.76 -4.81
N PRO A 741 7.12 -15.09 -5.89
CA PRO A 741 7.38 -16.49 -6.22
C PRO A 741 8.20 -17.18 -5.12
N LEU A 742 7.87 -18.45 -4.85
CA LEU A 742 8.67 -19.36 -4.02
C LEU A 742 10.04 -19.69 -4.64
N ASP A 743 10.08 -20.01 -5.95
CA ASP A 743 11.33 -20.24 -6.67
C ASP A 743 11.88 -18.94 -7.26
N VAL A 744 13.17 -18.75 -7.01
CA VAL A 744 14.00 -17.64 -7.47
C VAL A 744 14.07 -17.52 -8.99
N THR A 745 13.82 -18.62 -9.71
CA THR A 745 13.86 -18.64 -11.17
C THR A 745 12.52 -18.30 -11.84
N THR A 746 11.42 -18.29 -11.07
CA THR A 746 10.08 -17.96 -11.55
C THR A 746 10.02 -16.53 -12.07
N ARG A 747 9.56 -16.36 -13.31
CA ARG A 747 9.46 -15.04 -13.95
C ARG A 747 8.07 -14.45 -13.78
N LYS A 748 8.00 -13.24 -13.24
CA LYS A 748 6.75 -12.46 -13.21
C LYS A 748 6.59 -11.66 -14.50
N VAL A 749 5.44 -11.78 -15.14
CA VAL A 749 5.08 -11.01 -16.34
C VAL A 749 3.75 -10.30 -16.14
N GLU A 750 3.62 -9.11 -16.71
CA GLU A 750 2.34 -8.41 -16.69
C GLU A 750 1.39 -9.04 -17.71
N PRO A 751 0.10 -9.24 -17.36
CA PRO A 751 -0.89 -9.73 -18.30
C PRO A 751 -0.99 -8.83 -19.53
N ASP A 752 -1.20 -9.43 -20.70
CA ASP A 752 -1.23 -8.78 -22.01
C ASP A 752 0.03 -7.98 -22.36
N SER A 753 1.20 -8.24 -21.77
CA SER A 753 2.47 -7.64 -22.19
C SER A 753 3.12 -8.42 -23.36
N PRO A 754 4.07 -7.84 -24.11
CA PRO A 754 4.80 -8.58 -25.14
C PRO A 754 5.48 -9.85 -24.60
N ALA A 755 5.99 -9.80 -23.36
CA ALA A 755 6.59 -10.95 -22.68
C ALA A 755 5.54 -12.03 -22.36
N PHE A 756 4.34 -11.64 -21.92
CA PHE A 756 3.22 -12.55 -21.70
C PHE A 756 2.84 -13.31 -22.98
N HIS A 757 2.64 -12.58 -24.09
CA HIS A 757 2.36 -13.20 -25.39
C HIS A 757 3.46 -14.16 -25.84
N TRP A 758 4.73 -13.75 -25.69
CA TRP A 758 5.88 -14.59 -26.03
C TRP A 758 5.96 -15.87 -25.19
N HIS A 759 5.74 -15.78 -23.88
CA HIS A 759 5.82 -16.93 -22.98
C HIS A 759 4.67 -17.91 -23.20
N LEU A 760 3.42 -17.43 -23.30
CA LEU A 760 2.28 -18.27 -23.65
C LEU A 760 2.50 -18.97 -24.99
N ALA A 761 2.94 -18.23 -26.00
CA ALA A 761 3.20 -18.76 -27.33
C ALA A 761 4.35 -19.76 -27.41
N ARG A 762 5.11 -20.02 -26.32
CA ARG A 762 6.19 -21.01 -26.27
C ARG A 762 6.04 -22.04 -25.15
N ALA A 763 5.08 -21.88 -24.25
CA ALA A 763 4.90 -22.75 -23.10
C ALA A 763 4.36 -24.13 -23.50
N ARG A 764 4.81 -25.15 -22.78
CA ARG A 764 4.27 -26.51 -22.85
C ARG A 764 2.98 -26.62 -22.05
N TYR A 765 2.88 -25.91 -20.91
CA TYR A 765 1.72 -25.94 -20.03
C TYR A 765 1.16 -24.54 -19.78
N TRP A 766 -0.16 -24.42 -19.87
CA TRP A 766 -0.92 -23.25 -19.46
C TRP A 766 -1.82 -23.66 -18.30
N VAL A 767 -1.79 -22.92 -17.19
CA VAL A 767 -2.61 -23.18 -15.99
C VAL A 767 -3.37 -21.90 -15.65
N ASN A 768 -4.71 -21.98 -15.63
CA ASN A 768 -5.57 -20.83 -15.33
C ASN A 768 -6.88 -21.29 -14.70
N ASN A 769 -7.44 -20.49 -13.80
CA ASN A 769 -8.76 -20.70 -13.18
C ASN A 769 -9.90 -19.95 -13.87
N GLN A 770 -9.54 -19.11 -14.83
CA GLN A 770 -10.43 -18.47 -15.79
C GLN A 770 -9.84 -18.66 -17.20
N ASN A 771 -10.28 -17.85 -18.15
CA ASN A 771 -9.74 -17.85 -19.50
C ASN A 771 -8.68 -16.76 -19.67
N PHE A 772 -7.56 -17.11 -20.30
CA PHE A 772 -6.65 -16.09 -20.84
C PHE A 772 -7.37 -15.20 -21.86
N GLY A 773 -6.88 -13.97 -22.03
CA GLY A 773 -7.46 -12.95 -22.91
C GLY A 773 -7.75 -13.42 -24.35
N PRO A 774 -8.62 -12.71 -25.10
CA PRO A 774 -9.08 -13.15 -26.42
C PRO A 774 -7.99 -13.17 -27.50
N MET A 775 -6.83 -12.55 -27.26
CA MET A 775 -5.73 -12.44 -28.24
C MET A 775 -4.79 -13.66 -28.25
N VAL A 776 -4.98 -14.61 -27.32
CA VAL A 776 -4.10 -15.77 -27.19
C VAL A 776 -4.85 -17.06 -27.48
N THR A 777 -4.15 -17.95 -28.17
CA THR A 777 -4.61 -19.30 -28.52
C THR A 777 -3.45 -20.24 -28.28
N PRO A 778 -3.66 -21.37 -27.57
CA PRO A 778 -2.60 -22.33 -27.31
C PRO A 778 -2.05 -22.86 -28.63
N ALA A 779 -0.75 -23.15 -28.65
CA ALA A 779 -0.14 -23.79 -29.81
C ALA A 779 -0.49 -25.28 -29.83
N ARG A 780 -0.24 -25.94 -30.97
CA ARG A 780 -0.29 -27.41 -31.02
C ARG A 780 0.69 -27.98 -29.97
N ARG A 781 0.26 -29.02 -29.26
CA ARG A 781 1.01 -29.70 -28.17
C ARG A 781 1.25 -28.84 -26.91
N THR A 782 0.52 -27.74 -26.73
CA THR A 782 0.41 -27.07 -25.43
C THR A 782 -0.75 -27.68 -24.66
N THR A 783 -0.51 -28.12 -23.43
CA THR A 783 -1.56 -28.58 -22.51
C THR A 783 -2.12 -27.38 -21.77
N TYR A 784 -3.41 -27.07 -21.99
CA TYR A 784 -4.13 -26.05 -21.23
C TYR A 784 -4.97 -26.72 -20.14
N LEU A 785 -4.48 -26.66 -18.90
CA LEU A 785 -5.21 -27.02 -17.69
C LEU A 785 -6.09 -25.86 -17.26
N GLN A 786 -7.41 -26.03 -17.41
CA GLN A 786 -8.42 -25.14 -16.87
C GLN A 786 -8.83 -25.65 -15.49
N THR A 787 -8.53 -24.90 -14.44
CA THR A 787 -8.92 -25.31 -13.08
C THR A 787 -10.34 -24.88 -12.73
N TRP A 788 -10.94 -23.93 -13.46
CA TRP A 788 -12.14 -23.21 -13.00
C TRP A 788 -11.99 -22.68 -11.56
N HIS A 789 -13.06 -22.20 -10.95
CA HIS A 789 -13.00 -21.41 -9.71
C HIS A 789 -14.14 -21.69 -8.71
N GLY A 790 -14.72 -22.88 -8.73
CA GLY A 790 -15.67 -23.31 -7.69
C GLY A 790 -16.75 -24.25 -8.17
N THR A 791 -17.41 -24.91 -7.22
CA THR A 791 -18.52 -25.83 -7.47
C THR A 791 -19.75 -25.04 -7.97
N PRO A 792 -20.39 -25.46 -9.08
CA PRO A 792 -21.57 -24.79 -9.63
C PRO A 792 -22.78 -24.84 -8.70
N LEU A 793 -23.20 -23.69 -8.15
CA LEU A 793 -24.57 -23.52 -7.65
C LEU A 793 -25.49 -23.00 -8.77
N LYS A 794 -25.04 -21.96 -9.46
CA LYS A 794 -25.83 -21.19 -10.44
C LYS A 794 -25.68 -21.80 -11.83
N ARG A 795 -26.78 -21.81 -12.58
CA ARG A 795 -26.70 -22.16 -14.00
C ARG A 795 -25.83 -21.15 -14.75
N MET A 796 -24.95 -21.67 -15.60
CA MET A 796 -23.93 -20.85 -16.24
C MET A 796 -23.78 -21.17 -17.72
N GLN A 797 -23.24 -20.21 -18.46
CA GLN A 797 -22.89 -20.36 -19.87
C GLN A 797 -24.05 -20.86 -20.73
N PHE A 798 -23.96 -22.06 -21.32
CA PHE A 798 -25.02 -22.62 -22.16
C PHE A 798 -26.27 -23.03 -21.39
N ASP A 799 -26.18 -23.18 -20.07
CA ASP A 799 -27.32 -23.52 -19.21
C ASP A 799 -27.98 -22.28 -18.58
N ALA A 800 -27.40 -21.09 -18.78
CA ALA A 800 -27.92 -19.86 -18.18
C ALA A 800 -29.33 -19.55 -18.71
N VAL A 801 -30.26 -19.27 -17.79
CA VAL A 801 -31.67 -18.98 -18.09
C VAL A 801 -31.81 -17.72 -18.97
N SER A 802 -30.94 -16.74 -18.76
CA SER A 802 -30.90 -15.49 -19.51
C SER A 802 -29.47 -15.09 -19.85
N THR A 803 -29.30 -14.52 -21.05
CA THR A 803 -28.05 -13.85 -21.47
C THR A 803 -28.19 -12.33 -21.52
N THR A 804 -29.29 -11.79 -20.99
CA THR A 804 -29.58 -10.35 -20.96
C THR A 804 -28.42 -9.57 -20.31
N GLY A 805 -28.01 -8.48 -20.95
CA GLY A 805 -26.86 -7.67 -20.53
C GLY A 805 -25.49 -8.18 -21.03
N ARG A 806 -25.42 -9.29 -21.76
CA ARG A 806 -24.18 -9.77 -22.42
C ARG A 806 -24.12 -9.31 -23.88
N ALA A 807 -22.90 -9.07 -24.38
CA ALA A 807 -22.68 -8.63 -25.76
C ALA A 807 -22.97 -9.76 -26.77
N GLU A 808 -23.50 -9.40 -27.94
CA GLU A 808 -23.81 -10.28 -29.08
C GLU A 808 -22.70 -11.30 -29.36
N GLY A 809 -23.06 -12.55 -29.71
CA GLY A 809 -22.12 -13.65 -29.93
C GLY A 809 -21.39 -14.11 -28.66
N TYR A 810 -21.98 -13.91 -27.47
CA TYR A 810 -21.40 -14.34 -26.19
C TYR A 810 -21.14 -15.85 -26.15
N LEU A 811 -22.14 -16.67 -26.48
CA LEU A 811 -22.02 -18.12 -26.45
C LEU A 811 -20.98 -18.64 -27.46
N ASP A 812 -20.84 -17.99 -28.62
CA ASP A 812 -19.78 -18.34 -29.60
C ASP A 812 -18.38 -18.04 -29.08
N ARG A 813 -18.22 -16.99 -28.27
CA ARG A 813 -16.95 -16.72 -27.58
C ARG A 813 -16.67 -17.77 -26.51
N VAL A 814 -17.71 -18.23 -25.81
CA VAL A 814 -17.60 -19.29 -24.81
C VAL A 814 -17.16 -20.59 -25.48
N ALA A 815 -17.89 -21.06 -26.51
CA ALA A 815 -17.55 -22.28 -27.26
C ALA A 815 -16.12 -22.27 -27.81
N ARG A 816 -15.69 -21.14 -28.39
CA ARG A 816 -14.29 -21.00 -28.87
C ARG A 816 -13.26 -21.07 -27.76
N LYS A 817 -13.59 -20.67 -26.53
CA LYS A 817 -12.68 -20.72 -25.39
C LYS A 817 -12.67 -22.11 -24.76
N THR A 818 -13.83 -22.71 -24.51
CA THR A 818 -13.93 -24.06 -23.95
C THR A 818 -13.27 -25.09 -24.87
N GLY A 819 -13.40 -24.92 -26.20
CA GLY A 819 -12.71 -25.76 -27.19
C GLY A 819 -11.18 -25.64 -27.22
N THR A 820 -10.57 -24.72 -26.45
CA THR A 820 -9.10 -24.63 -26.33
C THR A 820 -8.53 -25.34 -25.11
N TRP A 821 -9.39 -25.81 -24.19
CA TRP A 821 -8.95 -26.48 -22.97
C TRP A 821 -8.53 -27.92 -23.28
N SER A 822 -7.35 -28.31 -22.79
CA SER A 822 -6.87 -29.69 -22.92
C SER A 822 -7.38 -30.58 -21.80
N VAL A 823 -7.52 -30.03 -20.59
CA VAL A 823 -8.06 -30.71 -19.41
C VAL A 823 -8.87 -29.70 -18.60
N LEU A 824 -10.03 -30.12 -18.12
CA LEU A 824 -10.85 -29.37 -17.16
C LEU A 824 -10.80 -30.05 -15.79
N LEU A 825 -10.43 -29.32 -14.74
CA LEU A 825 -10.47 -29.82 -13.37
C LEU A 825 -11.91 -29.86 -12.84
N SER A 826 -12.23 -30.84 -12.02
CA SER A 826 -13.51 -30.93 -11.32
C SER A 826 -13.35 -31.40 -9.87
N PRO A 827 -14.11 -30.82 -8.92
CA PRO A 827 -14.07 -31.24 -7.52
C PRO A 827 -14.91 -32.48 -7.21
N SER A 828 -15.93 -32.78 -8.03
CA SER A 828 -16.90 -33.85 -7.74
C SER A 828 -17.67 -34.30 -8.98
N PRO A 829 -18.30 -35.50 -8.93
CA PRO A 829 -19.21 -35.97 -9.98
C PRO A 829 -20.33 -34.98 -10.32
N TYR A 830 -20.86 -34.30 -9.30
CA TYR A 830 -21.85 -33.25 -9.46
C TYR A 830 -21.32 -32.08 -10.31
N ALA A 831 -20.14 -31.55 -9.98
CA ALA A 831 -19.55 -30.46 -10.71
C ALA A 831 -19.19 -30.87 -12.15
N THR A 832 -18.74 -32.10 -12.36
CA THR A 832 -18.46 -32.64 -13.70
C THR A 832 -19.70 -32.66 -14.58
N ALA A 833 -20.83 -33.14 -14.05
CA ALA A 833 -22.09 -33.15 -14.79
C ALA A 833 -22.52 -31.72 -15.19
N ALA A 834 -22.46 -30.78 -14.25
CA ALA A 834 -22.77 -29.38 -14.52
C ALA A 834 -21.81 -28.75 -15.54
N PHE A 835 -20.50 -28.98 -15.43
CA PHE A 835 -19.50 -28.45 -16.35
C PHE A 835 -19.63 -29.02 -17.76
N ARG A 836 -19.90 -30.32 -17.90
CA ARG A 836 -20.15 -30.98 -19.20
C ARG A 836 -21.28 -30.28 -19.95
N SER A 837 -22.40 -30.01 -19.28
CA SER A 837 -23.55 -29.31 -19.85
C SER A 837 -23.21 -27.83 -20.13
N ALA A 838 -22.83 -27.09 -19.09
CA ALA A 838 -22.65 -25.65 -19.14
C ALA A 838 -21.62 -25.21 -20.18
N PHE A 839 -20.53 -25.96 -20.34
CA PHE A 839 -19.44 -25.61 -21.26
C PHE A 839 -19.52 -26.34 -22.60
N ARG A 840 -20.44 -27.31 -22.75
CA ARG A 840 -20.46 -28.28 -23.85
C ARG A 840 -19.07 -28.89 -24.08
N TYR A 841 -18.40 -29.22 -22.98
CA TYR A 841 -17.00 -29.66 -23.02
C TYR A 841 -16.93 -31.17 -23.17
N GLU A 842 -16.43 -31.63 -24.32
CA GLU A 842 -16.31 -33.06 -24.63
C GLU A 842 -14.94 -33.64 -24.25
N GLY A 843 -13.96 -32.79 -23.91
CA GLY A 843 -12.60 -33.21 -23.59
C GLY A 843 -12.42 -33.90 -22.22
N PRO A 844 -11.16 -34.19 -21.85
CA PRO A 844 -10.81 -34.81 -20.57
C PRO A 844 -11.19 -33.94 -19.35
N VAL A 845 -11.90 -34.54 -18.40
CA VAL A 845 -12.18 -33.94 -17.09
C VAL A 845 -11.38 -34.70 -16.03
N LEU A 846 -10.65 -33.98 -15.19
CA LEU A 846 -9.87 -34.53 -14.09
C LEU A 846 -10.59 -34.28 -12.77
N GLU A 847 -11.29 -35.30 -12.27
CA GLU A 847 -12.03 -35.28 -11.01
C GLU A 847 -11.11 -35.63 -9.83
N VAL A 848 -10.53 -34.63 -9.17
CA VAL A 848 -9.48 -34.84 -8.15
C VAL A 848 -9.59 -33.92 -6.92
N GLY A 849 -10.68 -33.15 -6.81
CA GLY A 849 -10.80 -32.07 -5.83
C GLY A 849 -10.22 -30.75 -6.37
N TYR A 850 -10.29 -29.68 -5.58
CA TYR A 850 -9.65 -28.41 -5.91
C TYR A 850 -8.31 -28.25 -5.17
N PRO A 851 -7.19 -28.03 -5.88
CA PRO A 851 -5.90 -27.71 -5.27
C PRO A 851 -5.94 -26.58 -4.22
N ARG A 852 -6.77 -25.55 -4.42
CA ARG A 852 -6.92 -24.45 -3.45
C ARG A 852 -7.48 -24.90 -2.10
N ASN A 853 -8.21 -26.01 -2.05
CA ASN A 853 -8.88 -26.50 -0.87
C ASN A 853 -7.98 -27.39 0.00
N ASP A 854 -6.78 -27.74 -0.46
CA ASP A 854 -5.85 -28.56 0.34
C ASP A 854 -5.49 -27.87 1.67
N HIS A 855 -5.47 -26.54 1.71
CA HIS A 855 -5.25 -25.77 2.93
C HIS A 855 -6.38 -25.94 3.96
N LEU A 856 -7.62 -26.17 3.49
CA LEU A 856 -8.80 -26.34 4.35
C LEU A 856 -8.82 -27.74 5.00
N ALA A 857 -8.31 -28.74 4.28
CA ALA A 857 -8.26 -30.13 4.74
C ALA A 857 -6.95 -30.51 5.48
N GLY A 858 -5.90 -29.69 5.37
CA GLY A 858 -4.61 -29.90 6.03
C GLY A 858 -4.60 -29.44 7.50
N ASP A 859 -3.89 -28.34 7.79
CA ASP A 859 -3.86 -27.71 9.12
C ASP A 859 -4.56 -26.34 9.10
N PRO A 860 -5.90 -26.31 9.06
CA PRO A 860 -6.64 -25.06 8.99
C PRO A 860 -6.51 -24.21 10.26
N ALA A 861 -6.11 -24.79 11.39
CA ALA A 861 -5.88 -24.05 12.63
C ALA A 861 -4.63 -23.17 12.51
N ALA A 862 -3.49 -23.74 12.10
CA ALA A 862 -2.26 -22.97 11.92
C ALA A 862 -2.41 -21.88 10.83
N GLN A 863 -3.10 -22.19 9.73
CA GLN A 863 -3.39 -21.21 8.67
C GLN A 863 -4.33 -20.10 9.16
N GLY A 864 -5.38 -20.46 9.89
CA GLY A 864 -6.33 -19.51 10.47
C GLY A 864 -5.67 -18.56 11.46
N GLU A 865 -4.80 -19.08 12.34
CA GLU A 865 -4.02 -18.24 13.25
C GLU A 865 -3.09 -17.27 12.51
N LEU A 866 -2.40 -17.73 11.46
CA LEU A 866 -1.53 -16.87 10.66
C LEU A 866 -2.34 -15.76 9.98
N ALA A 867 -3.49 -16.08 9.41
CA ALA A 867 -4.40 -15.12 8.81
C ALA A 867 -4.94 -14.11 9.84
N ARG A 868 -5.38 -14.57 11.03
CA ARG A 868 -5.79 -13.70 12.15
C ARG A 868 -4.67 -12.76 12.58
N ARG A 869 -3.45 -13.27 12.76
CA ARG A 869 -2.26 -12.45 13.09
C ARG A 869 -1.96 -11.40 12.03
N ARG A 870 -2.10 -11.73 10.74
CA ARG A 870 -1.92 -10.77 9.63
C ARG A 870 -3.00 -9.68 9.66
N LEU A 871 -4.25 -10.05 9.91
CA LEU A 871 -5.39 -9.14 10.02
C LEU A 871 -5.39 -8.32 11.32
N GLY A 872 -4.64 -8.74 12.35
CA GLY A 872 -4.61 -8.07 13.65
C GLY A 872 -5.70 -8.50 14.62
N ILE A 873 -6.26 -9.69 14.40
CA ILE A 873 -7.31 -10.26 15.22
C ILE A 873 -6.65 -11.04 16.37
N GLY A 874 -7.06 -10.75 17.61
CA GLY A 874 -6.58 -11.46 18.80
C GLY A 874 -6.96 -12.95 18.77
N ALA A 875 -6.14 -13.80 19.40
CA ALA A 875 -6.37 -15.25 19.42
C ALA A 875 -7.64 -15.66 20.18
N ASP A 876 -8.11 -14.82 21.08
CA ASP A 876 -9.31 -14.99 21.92
C ASP A 876 -10.60 -14.47 21.27
N ARG A 877 -10.51 -13.89 20.07
CA ARG A 877 -11.65 -13.34 19.32
C ARG A 877 -12.36 -14.44 18.52
N HIS A 878 -13.69 -14.36 18.48
CA HIS A 878 -14.52 -15.17 17.60
C HIS A 878 -14.73 -14.42 16.28
N VAL A 879 -14.67 -15.12 15.15
CA VAL A 879 -14.57 -14.51 13.81
C VAL A 879 -15.70 -14.97 12.91
N ILE A 880 -16.51 -14.02 12.45
CA ILE A 880 -17.56 -14.25 11.44
C ILE A 880 -17.05 -13.73 10.10
N LEU A 881 -17.11 -14.53 9.04
CA LEU A 881 -16.84 -14.07 7.68
C LEU A 881 -18.14 -13.90 6.91
N TYR A 882 -18.46 -12.66 6.51
CA TYR A 882 -19.54 -12.35 5.59
C TYR A 882 -19.04 -12.23 4.15
N ALA A 883 -19.45 -13.15 3.28
CA ALA A 883 -18.98 -13.25 1.89
C ALA A 883 -20.14 -13.38 0.87
N PRO A 884 -20.95 -12.33 0.65
CA PRO A 884 -22.11 -12.38 -0.22
C PRO A 884 -21.74 -12.37 -1.71
N THR A 885 -22.65 -12.86 -2.55
CA THR A 885 -22.52 -12.75 -4.01
C THR A 885 -22.87 -11.35 -4.49
N PHE A 886 -22.25 -10.89 -5.60
CA PHE A 886 -22.72 -9.70 -6.30
C PHE A 886 -24.10 -9.91 -6.96
N ARG A 887 -24.83 -8.81 -7.12
CA ARG A 887 -26.15 -8.75 -7.79
C ARG A 887 -26.02 -8.13 -9.18
N ASP A 888 -26.67 -8.73 -10.19
CA ASP A 888 -26.51 -8.32 -11.59
C ASP A 888 -27.27 -7.02 -11.92
N ASP A 889 -28.32 -6.73 -11.15
CA ASP A 889 -29.26 -5.62 -11.23
C ASP A 889 -28.82 -4.41 -10.38
N VAL A 890 -28.03 -4.64 -9.32
CA VAL A 890 -27.47 -3.56 -8.48
C VAL A 890 -26.25 -2.93 -9.16
N LYS A 891 -26.47 -1.79 -9.86
CA LYS A 891 -25.45 -1.09 -10.63
C LYS A 891 -25.31 0.39 -10.25
N GLN A 892 -24.07 0.88 -10.25
CA GLN A 892 -23.74 2.30 -10.26
C GLN A 892 -23.08 2.63 -11.62
N GLY A 893 -23.86 3.22 -12.53
CA GLY A 893 -23.46 3.42 -13.92
C GLY A 893 -23.23 2.09 -14.65
N ARG A 894 -22.00 1.82 -15.10
CA ARG A 894 -21.62 0.56 -15.79
C ARG A 894 -21.03 -0.51 -14.86
N GLN A 895 -20.97 -0.26 -13.55
CA GLN A 895 -20.29 -1.11 -12.56
C GLN A 895 -21.30 -1.71 -11.58
N PHE A 896 -21.00 -2.89 -11.02
CA PHE A 896 -21.81 -3.49 -9.95
C PHE A 896 -21.56 -2.76 -8.64
N ALA A 897 -22.63 -2.48 -7.90
CA ALA A 897 -22.59 -1.77 -6.62
C ALA A 897 -22.86 -2.69 -5.43
N TRP A 898 -22.49 -2.22 -4.23
CA TRP A 898 -22.79 -2.86 -2.97
C TRP A 898 -24.25 -2.59 -2.59
N ASP A 899 -25.00 -3.62 -2.21
CA ASP A 899 -26.43 -3.55 -1.88
C ASP A 899 -26.72 -3.24 -0.40
N GLY A 900 -25.77 -3.53 0.51
CA GLY A 900 -25.87 -3.14 1.92
C GLY A 900 -26.96 -3.89 2.69
N ALA A 901 -27.14 -5.18 2.40
CA ALA A 901 -28.23 -5.98 2.95
C ALA A 901 -28.21 -6.18 4.49
N ILE A 902 -27.06 -5.98 5.16
CA ILE A 902 -26.92 -6.14 6.61
C ILE A 902 -26.98 -4.78 7.30
N ASP A 903 -27.82 -4.69 8.33
CA ASP A 903 -27.79 -3.61 9.31
C ASP A 903 -26.72 -3.91 10.38
N TRP A 904 -25.56 -3.25 10.27
CA TRP A 904 -24.44 -3.43 11.20
C TRP A 904 -24.74 -2.89 12.60
N GLU A 905 -25.52 -1.81 12.69
CA GLU A 905 -25.88 -1.16 13.96
C GLU A 905 -26.86 -2.03 14.75
N ALA A 906 -27.67 -2.84 14.07
CA ALA A 906 -28.51 -3.85 14.70
C ALA A 906 -27.75 -5.15 15.01
N LEU A 907 -26.87 -5.61 14.12
CA LEU A 907 -26.19 -6.91 14.25
C LEU A 907 -25.09 -6.90 15.32
N VAL A 908 -24.14 -5.95 15.24
CA VAL A 908 -22.92 -5.99 16.04
C VAL A 908 -23.19 -5.91 17.55
N PRO A 909 -24.12 -5.08 18.05
CA PRO A 909 -24.45 -5.05 19.47
C PRO A 909 -25.12 -6.33 20.00
N ALA A 910 -25.71 -7.15 19.13
CA ALA A 910 -26.34 -8.41 19.51
C ALA A 910 -25.33 -9.57 19.65
N LEU A 911 -24.11 -9.40 19.13
CA LEU A 911 -23.02 -10.38 19.21
C LEU A 911 -22.09 -10.06 20.38
N SER A 912 -21.40 -11.05 20.94
CA SER A 912 -20.43 -10.87 22.02
C SER A 912 -19.37 -9.82 21.66
N ASP A 913 -18.92 -9.05 22.66
CA ASP A 913 -17.86 -8.04 22.51
C ASP A 913 -16.54 -8.62 21.97
N ARG A 914 -16.36 -9.95 22.03
CA ARG A 914 -15.21 -10.67 21.46
C ARG A 914 -15.37 -11.02 19.99
N THR A 915 -16.52 -10.81 19.38
CA THR A 915 -16.77 -11.13 17.97
C THR A 915 -16.35 -10.01 17.03
N VAL A 916 -15.63 -10.42 15.98
CA VAL A 916 -15.22 -9.59 14.85
C VAL A 916 -15.86 -10.13 13.58
N VAL A 917 -16.44 -9.24 12.78
CA VAL A 917 -17.06 -9.55 11.47
C VAL A 917 -16.14 -9.11 10.35
N LEU A 918 -15.69 -10.06 9.54
CA LEU A 918 -14.90 -9.82 8.34
C LEU A 918 -15.82 -9.73 7.12
N VAL A 919 -15.75 -8.63 6.37
CA VAL A 919 -16.59 -8.42 5.18
C VAL A 919 -15.76 -8.64 3.92
N ARG A 920 -16.10 -9.67 3.14
CA ARG A 920 -15.45 -10.04 1.88
C ARG A 920 -16.38 -9.81 0.70
N ARG A 921 -16.26 -8.64 0.09
CA ARG A 921 -17.03 -8.29 -1.10
C ARG A 921 -16.49 -9.00 -2.33
N HIS A 922 -17.37 -9.31 -3.29
CA HIS A 922 -16.95 -9.91 -4.55
C HIS A 922 -16.06 -8.95 -5.37
N SER A 923 -15.05 -9.47 -6.06
CA SER A 923 -14.01 -8.69 -6.77
C SER A 923 -14.50 -7.83 -7.96
N VAL A 924 -15.78 -7.95 -8.31
CA VAL A 924 -16.44 -7.18 -9.39
C VAL A 924 -17.27 -6.02 -8.84
N VAL A 925 -17.59 -6.04 -7.55
CA VAL A 925 -18.34 -4.99 -6.86
C VAL A 925 -17.41 -3.81 -6.62
N ARG A 926 -17.90 -2.61 -6.93
CA ARG A 926 -17.20 -1.34 -6.73
C ARG A 926 -18.04 -0.48 -5.76
N GLY A 927 -17.36 0.39 -5.01
CA GLY A 927 -17.97 1.21 -3.96
C GLY A 927 -17.20 1.09 -2.65
N SER A 928 -17.40 2.02 -1.72
CA SER A 928 -16.86 1.94 -0.35
C SER A 928 -17.88 1.23 0.53
N LEU A 929 -17.45 0.23 1.30
CA LEU A 929 -18.22 -0.23 2.45
C LEU A 929 -18.31 0.94 3.43
N ARG A 930 -19.52 1.28 3.89
CA ARG A 930 -19.72 2.28 4.94
C ARG A 930 -19.91 1.51 6.23
N ILE A 931 -18.88 1.51 7.07
CA ILE A 931 -18.94 1.02 8.44
C ILE A 931 -19.05 2.27 9.32
N PRO A 932 -20.03 2.33 10.24
CA PRO A 932 -20.06 3.38 11.25
C PRO A 932 -18.72 3.44 12.01
N PRO A 933 -18.14 4.62 12.27
CA PRO A 933 -16.85 4.74 12.95
C PRO A 933 -16.78 3.98 14.28
N GLU A 934 -17.93 3.88 14.97
CA GLU A 934 -18.06 3.20 16.26
C GLU A 934 -17.98 1.66 16.16
N LEU A 935 -17.99 1.11 14.93
CA LEU A 935 -17.91 -0.33 14.66
C LEU A 935 -16.63 -0.71 13.90
N GLU A 936 -15.71 0.22 13.62
CA GLU A 936 -14.48 -0.04 12.85
C GLU A 936 -13.52 -1.04 13.53
N ASP A 937 -13.64 -1.22 14.84
CA ASP A 937 -12.87 -2.21 15.63
C ASP A 937 -13.48 -3.63 15.56
N ARG A 938 -14.78 -3.74 15.25
CA ARG A 938 -15.51 -5.01 15.19
C ARG A 938 -15.93 -5.44 13.79
N VAL A 939 -15.94 -4.54 12.81
CA VAL A 939 -16.26 -4.85 11.40
C VAL A 939 -15.08 -4.47 10.53
N VAL A 940 -14.47 -5.46 9.86
CA VAL A 940 -13.25 -5.28 9.09
C VAL A 940 -13.48 -5.63 7.63
N ASP A 941 -13.24 -4.67 6.73
CA ASP A 941 -13.28 -4.94 5.29
C ASP A 941 -12.03 -5.70 4.85
N VAL A 942 -12.22 -6.97 4.47
CA VAL A 942 -11.15 -7.87 4.00
C VAL A 942 -11.25 -8.12 2.49
N SER A 943 -11.94 -7.26 1.73
CA SER A 943 -12.18 -7.45 0.29
C SER A 943 -10.92 -7.43 -0.57
N ASP A 944 -9.85 -6.77 -0.09
CA ASP A 944 -8.55 -6.72 -0.77
C ASP A 944 -7.59 -7.84 -0.34
N HIS A 945 -8.00 -8.73 0.59
CA HIS A 945 -7.18 -9.89 0.97
C HIS A 945 -6.90 -10.78 -0.26
N PRO A 946 -5.65 -11.20 -0.52
CA PRO A 946 -5.30 -11.85 -1.78
C PRO A 946 -5.88 -13.26 -1.92
N ASP A 947 -6.02 -13.99 -0.81
CA ASP A 947 -6.51 -15.37 -0.78
C ASP A 947 -7.76 -15.48 0.09
N VAL A 948 -8.80 -16.14 -0.41
CA VAL A 948 -10.03 -16.38 0.35
C VAL A 948 -9.85 -17.56 1.30
N GLN A 949 -8.99 -18.53 0.98
CA GLN A 949 -8.80 -19.73 1.81
C GLN A 949 -8.24 -19.38 3.19
N ASP A 950 -7.33 -18.40 3.25
CA ASP A 950 -6.84 -17.81 4.50
C ASP A 950 -7.99 -17.27 5.36
N LEU A 951 -8.96 -16.58 4.74
CA LEU A 951 -10.14 -16.04 5.42
C LEU A 951 -11.08 -17.14 5.90
N LEU A 952 -11.26 -18.20 5.11
CA LEU A 952 -12.06 -19.37 5.50
C LEU A 952 -11.43 -20.06 6.71
N CYS A 953 -10.11 -20.31 6.71
CA CYS A 953 -9.42 -20.87 7.87
C CYS A 953 -9.51 -19.96 9.11
N ALA A 954 -9.47 -18.64 8.91
CA ALA A 954 -9.57 -17.65 9.99
C ALA A 954 -10.97 -17.56 10.60
N ALA A 955 -12.02 -17.88 9.85
CA ALA A 955 -13.41 -17.74 10.29
C ALA A 955 -13.88 -18.94 11.13
N ASP A 956 -14.62 -18.64 12.19
CA ASP A 956 -15.34 -19.63 12.99
C ASP A 956 -16.73 -19.89 12.39
N VAL A 957 -17.37 -18.86 11.82
CA VAL A 957 -18.67 -18.94 11.14
C VAL A 957 -18.60 -18.28 9.76
N LEU A 958 -19.17 -18.92 8.74
CA LEU A 958 -19.38 -18.31 7.42
C LEU A 958 -20.83 -17.82 7.28
N VAL A 959 -20.99 -16.55 6.93
CA VAL A 959 -22.25 -15.99 6.43
C VAL A 959 -22.11 -15.75 4.94
N THR A 960 -22.97 -16.37 4.15
CA THR A 960 -22.97 -16.23 2.70
C THR A 960 -24.40 -16.30 2.19
N ASP A 961 -24.60 -16.16 0.89
CA ASP A 961 -25.86 -16.39 0.20
C ASP A 961 -25.65 -17.53 -0.83
N TYR A 962 -25.99 -17.29 -2.09
CA TYR A 962 -25.78 -18.17 -3.23
C TYR A 962 -24.32 -18.24 -3.70
N SER A 963 -23.32 -18.13 -2.83
CA SER A 963 -21.92 -18.16 -3.23
C SER A 963 -21.38 -19.59 -3.30
N SER A 964 -20.50 -19.89 -4.26
CA SER A 964 -19.82 -21.19 -4.30
C SER A 964 -18.86 -21.41 -3.13
N VAL A 965 -18.56 -20.37 -2.34
CA VAL A 965 -17.66 -20.49 -1.18
C VAL A 965 -18.21 -21.40 -0.09
N MET A 966 -19.54 -21.61 -0.03
CA MET A 966 -20.15 -22.55 0.92
C MET A 966 -19.67 -23.99 0.71
N PHE A 967 -19.39 -24.39 -0.54
CA PHE A 967 -18.87 -25.72 -0.85
C PHE A 967 -17.45 -25.92 -0.32
N ASP A 968 -16.62 -24.88 -0.44
CA ASP A 968 -15.24 -24.93 0.07
C ASP A 968 -15.25 -24.89 1.60
N TYR A 969 -16.03 -24.00 2.23
CA TYR A 969 -16.07 -23.87 3.69
C TYR A 969 -16.65 -25.10 4.41
N ALA A 970 -17.54 -25.85 3.76
CA ALA A 970 -18.06 -27.10 4.30
C ALA A 970 -16.96 -28.15 4.61
N ILE A 971 -15.78 -28.03 4.00
CA ILE A 971 -14.62 -28.88 4.28
C ILE A 971 -14.19 -28.76 5.76
N LEU A 972 -14.27 -27.55 6.33
CA LEU A 972 -13.89 -27.26 7.72
C LEU A 972 -14.87 -27.82 8.76
N ASP A 973 -16.05 -28.28 8.33
CA ASP A 973 -17.17 -28.70 9.18
C ASP A 973 -17.58 -27.67 10.26
N ARG A 974 -17.46 -26.38 9.93
CA ARG A 974 -17.84 -25.24 10.78
C ARG A 974 -19.21 -24.68 10.41
N PRO A 975 -19.88 -23.94 11.31
CA PRO A 975 -21.20 -23.36 11.04
C PRO A 975 -21.24 -22.46 9.80
N ILE A 976 -22.29 -22.63 8.99
CA ILE A 976 -22.60 -21.82 7.80
C ILE A 976 -24.00 -21.25 7.97
N VAL A 977 -24.20 -19.95 7.74
CA VAL A 977 -25.51 -19.30 7.69
C VAL A 977 -25.73 -18.74 6.29
N LEU A 978 -26.86 -19.11 5.67
CA LEU A 978 -27.22 -18.67 4.32
C LEU A 978 -28.22 -17.51 4.39
N PHE A 979 -27.73 -16.27 4.28
CA PHE A 979 -28.56 -15.05 4.28
C PHE A 979 -29.09 -14.73 2.88
N CYS A 980 -30.22 -15.33 2.54
CA CYS A 980 -30.85 -15.33 1.23
C CYS A 980 -32.07 -14.37 1.20
N TYR A 981 -31.87 -13.09 1.53
CA TYR A 981 -32.93 -12.06 1.63
C TYR A 981 -33.72 -11.84 0.32
N ASP A 982 -33.19 -12.27 -0.81
CA ASP A 982 -33.75 -12.13 -2.15
C ASP A 982 -33.87 -13.46 -2.92
N LEU A 983 -34.07 -14.58 -2.20
CA LEU A 983 -34.00 -15.94 -2.75
C LEU A 983 -34.88 -16.15 -3.97
N GLU A 984 -36.16 -15.77 -3.87
CA GLU A 984 -37.14 -15.94 -4.93
C GLU A 984 -36.69 -15.22 -6.21
N HIS A 985 -36.35 -13.94 -6.10
CA HIS A 985 -35.87 -13.14 -7.23
C HIS A 985 -34.57 -13.72 -7.82
N TYR A 986 -33.63 -14.16 -6.97
CA TYR A 986 -32.34 -14.66 -7.44
C TYR A 986 -32.44 -16.00 -8.18
N ARG A 987 -33.23 -16.92 -7.63
CA ARG A 987 -33.45 -18.25 -8.21
C ARG A 987 -34.26 -18.15 -9.48
N ASP A 988 -35.39 -17.44 -9.45
CA ASP A 988 -36.41 -17.55 -10.48
C ASP A 988 -36.21 -16.56 -11.63
N ASP A 989 -35.64 -15.37 -11.36
CA ASP A 989 -35.51 -14.32 -12.37
C ASP A 989 -34.06 -14.09 -12.84
N LEU A 990 -33.06 -14.26 -11.98
CA LEU A 990 -31.67 -13.86 -12.28
C LEU A 990 -30.82 -14.96 -12.90
N ARG A 991 -30.67 -16.12 -12.24
CA ARG A 991 -29.65 -17.11 -12.61
C ARG A 991 -30.13 -18.57 -12.67
N GLY A 992 -31.09 -18.98 -11.83
CA GLY A 992 -31.45 -20.39 -11.66
C GLY A 992 -30.35 -21.22 -10.97
N PHE A 993 -30.73 -22.30 -10.31
CA PHE A 993 -29.81 -23.22 -9.62
C PHE A 993 -29.76 -24.61 -10.27
N TYR A 994 -28.64 -25.31 -10.04
CA TYR A 994 -28.48 -26.74 -10.35
C TYR A 994 -28.92 -27.64 -9.20
N LEU A 995 -28.99 -27.10 -7.98
CA LEU A 995 -29.40 -27.81 -6.75
C LEU A 995 -30.57 -27.09 -6.08
N ASP A 996 -31.35 -27.84 -5.32
CA ASP A 996 -32.41 -27.29 -4.46
C ASP A 996 -31.78 -26.79 -3.15
N LEU A 997 -31.53 -25.47 -3.10
CA LEU A 997 -30.81 -24.85 -1.99
C LEU A 997 -31.57 -24.98 -0.67
N GLU A 998 -32.90 -24.93 -0.68
CA GLU A 998 -33.72 -25.00 0.54
C GLU A 998 -33.69 -26.41 1.15
N ALA A 999 -33.70 -27.44 0.30
CA ALA A 999 -33.66 -28.83 0.74
C ALA A 999 -32.24 -29.29 1.13
N GLU A 1000 -31.21 -28.82 0.43
CA GLU A 1000 -29.85 -29.36 0.54
C GLU A 1000 -28.86 -28.46 1.30
N ALA A 1001 -29.30 -27.31 1.82
CA ALA A 1001 -28.41 -26.35 2.47
C ALA A 1001 -27.57 -26.96 3.63
N PRO A 1002 -26.26 -26.62 3.70
CA PRO A 1002 -25.38 -27.04 4.78
C PRO A 1002 -25.59 -26.25 6.09
N GLY A 1003 -26.63 -25.41 6.17
CA GLY A 1003 -26.88 -24.52 7.30
C GLY A 1003 -28.27 -23.88 7.21
N PRO A 1004 -28.68 -23.07 8.19
CA PRO A 1004 -29.96 -22.38 8.14
C PRO A 1004 -30.00 -21.40 6.96
N VAL A 1005 -31.09 -21.48 6.18
CA VAL A 1005 -31.44 -20.49 5.16
C VAL A 1005 -32.34 -19.45 5.84
N VAL A 1006 -31.86 -18.21 5.90
CA VAL A 1006 -32.52 -17.10 6.56
C VAL A 1006 -32.75 -15.96 5.57
N THR A 1007 -33.88 -15.28 5.67
CA THR A 1007 -34.28 -14.23 4.71
C THR A 1007 -34.43 -12.85 5.35
N THR A 1008 -34.41 -12.77 6.70
CA THR A 1008 -34.51 -11.50 7.43
C THR A 1008 -33.31 -11.25 8.35
N GLN A 1009 -33.09 -9.97 8.67
CA GLN A 1009 -32.04 -9.53 9.60
C GLN A 1009 -32.20 -10.18 10.99
N GLU A 1010 -33.43 -10.30 11.49
CA GLU A 1010 -33.70 -10.90 12.80
C GLU A 1010 -33.33 -12.38 12.84
N GLN A 1011 -33.66 -13.11 11.77
CA GLN A 1011 -33.30 -14.53 11.64
C GLN A 1011 -31.77 -14.70 11.54
N LEU A 1012 -31.10 -13.81 10.80
CA LEU A 1012 -29.64 -13.78 10.71
C LEU A 1012 -29.00 -13.58 12.09
N THR A 1013 -29.44 -12.56 12.83
CA THR A 1013 -28.93 -12.28 14.18
C THR A 1013 -29.13 -13.46 15.11
N GLN A 1014 -30.33 -14.07 15.12
CA GLN A 1014 -30.60 -15.24 15.95
C GLN A 1014 -29.73 -16.44 15.59
N ALA A 1015 -29.49 -16.69 14.31
CA ALA A 1015 -28.62 -17.77 13.85
C ALA A 1015 -27.16 -17.55 14.29
N LEU A 1016 -26.67 -16.30 14.26
CA LEU A 1016 -25.30 -15.96 14.63
C LEU A 1016 -25.06 -15.99 16.14
N VAL A 1017 -26.01 -15.49 16.94
CA VAL A 1017 -25.94 -15.61 18.41
C VAL A 1017 -25.89 -17.08 18.83
N ARG A 1018 -26.74 -17.93 18.24
CA ARG A 1018 -26.71 -19.38 18.51
C ARG A 1018 -25.39 -20.03 18.11
N ALA A 1019 -24.79 -19.62 17.00
CA ALA A 1019 -23.50 -20.14 16.54
C ALA A 1019 -22.34 -19.73 17.47
N GLU A 1020 -22.41 -18.54 18.06
CA GLU A 1020 -21.43 -18.02 19.03
C GLU A 1020 -21.55 -18.68 20.41
N ASP A 1021 -22.78 -18.88 20.91
CA ASP A 1021 -23.01 -19.42 22.25
C ASP A 1021 -22.44 -20.84 22.42
N GLY A 1022 -22.39 -21.66 21.36
CA GLY A 1022 -21.77 -22.98 21.36
C GLY A 1022 -22.36 -24.00 22.35
N THR A 1023 -23.46 -23.65 23.04
CA THR A 1023 -24.08 -24.45 24.12
C THR A 1023 -25.11 -25.48 23.64
N GLY A 1024 -25.42 -25.50 22.33
CA GLY A 1024 -26.35 -26.45 21.71
C GLY A 1024 -25.67 -27.48 20.81
N THR A 1025 -26.33 -28.61 20.56
CA THR A 1025 -25.90 -29.55 19.51
C THR A 1025 -26.04 -28.89 18.14
N ASP A 1026 -24.96 -28.90 17.34
CA ASP A 1026 -24.99 -28.42 15.97
C ASP A 1026 -25.86 -29.32 15.08
N GLU A 1027 -27.14 -28.96 14.97
CA GLU A 1027 -28.15 -29.72 14.22
C GLU A 1027 -27.83 -29.82 12.72
N PHE A 1028 -27.00 -28.91 12.19
CA PHE A 1028 -26.61 -28.88 10.79
C PHE A 1028 -25.34 -29.70 10.50
N ALA A 1029 -24.60 -30.16 11.50
CA ALA A 1029 -23.38 -30.95 11.30
C ALA A 1029 -23.59 -32.22 10.43
N PRO A 1030 -24.66 -33.04 10.61
CA PRO A 1030 -24.94 -34.15 9.70
C PRO A 1030 -25.21 -33.70 8.25
N ARG A 1031 -25.94 -32.59 8.07
CA ARG A 1031 -26.20 -32.02 6.75
C ARG A 1031 -24.92 -31.52 6.09
N ARG A 1032 -24.03 -30.84 6.84
CA ARG A 1032 -22.71 -30.41 6.34
C ARG A 1032 -21.84 -31.57 5.92
N ARG A 1033 -21.81 -32.67 6.67
CA ARG A 1033 -21.06 -33.87 6.30
C ARG A 1033 -21.59 -34.48 5.00
N ALA A 1034 -22.90 -34.67 4.87
CA ALA A 1034 -23.51 -35.15 3.63
C ALA A 1034 -23.25 -34.21 2.44
N PHE A 1035 -23.30 -32.89 2.69
CA PHE A 1035 -22.97 -31.87 1.70
C PHE A 1035 -21.51 -32.00 1.24
N ARG A 1036 -20.56 -32.12 2.16
CA ARG A 1036 -19.14 -32.33 1.85
C ARG A 1036 -18.92 -33.62 1.06
N GLU A 1037 -19.51 -34.73 1.47
CA GLU A 1037 -19.40 -36.03 0.77
C GLU A 1037 -19.90 -35.96 -0.67
N ARG A 1038 -20.97 -35.21 -0.92
CA ARG A 1038 -21.52 -35.04 -2.27
C ARG A 1038 -20.73 -34.08 -3.14
N PHE A 1039 -20.29 -32.94 -2.58
CA PHE A 1039 -19.77 -31.82 -3.37
C PHE A 1039 -18.23 -31.67 -3.34
N ALA A 1040 -17.56 -32.22 -2.34
CA ALA A 1040 -16.11 -32.15 -2.10
C ALA A 1040 -15.50 -33.50 -1.66
N PRO A 1041 -15.82 -34.63 -2.31
CA PRO A 1041 -15.39 -35.97 -1.86
C PRO A 1041 -13.87 -36.20 -1.92
N LEU A 1042 -13.16 -35.41 -2.74
CA LEU A 1042 -11.72 -35.53 -2.98
C LEU A 1042 -10.95 -34.29 -2.52
N ASP A 1043 -11.54 -33.40 -1.73
CA ASP A 1043 -10.82 -32.29 -1.10
C ASP A 1043 -10.23 -32.75 0.24
N ASP A 1044 -9.30 -33.71 0.17
CA ASP A 1044 -8.69 -34.45 1.29
C ASP A 1044 -7.28 -33.96 1.67
N GLY A 1045 -6.87 -32.79 1.15
CA GLY A 1045 -5.52 -32.25 1.34
C GLY A 1045 -4.50 -32.75 0.31
N ARG A 1046 -4.91 -33.55 -0.68
CA ARG A 1046 -4.03 -34.13 -1.71
C ARG A 1046 -4.46 -33.83 -3.14
N ALA A 1047 -5.39 -32.91 -3.35
CA ALA A 1047 -5.88 -32.57 -4.68
C ALA A 1047 -4.76 -31.98 -5.55
N THR A 1048 -3.91 -31.13 -4.98
CA THR A 1048 -2.76 -30.54 -5.67
C THR A 1048 -1.76 -31.59 -6.13
N GLN A 1049 -1.43 -32.54 -5.25
CA GLN A 1049 -0.53 -33.65 -5.59
C GLN A 1049 -1.08 -34.46 -6.77
N ARG A 1050 -2.35 -34.87 -6.73
CA ARG A 1050 -2.99 -35.61 -7.83
C ARG A 1050 -2.92 -34.85 -9.15
N VAL A 1051 -3.20 -33.54 -9.15
CA VAL A 1051 -3.09 -32.72 -10.36
C VAL A 1051 -1.66 -32.67 -10.89
N VAL A 1052 -0.68 -32.49 -10.00
CA VAL A 1052 0.74 -32.40 -10.40
C VAL A 1052 1.23 -33.71 -11.03
N ASP A 1053 0.86 -34.84 -10.43
CA ASP A 1053 1.22 -36.18 -10.90
C ASP A 1053 0.62 -36.46 -12.28
N GLU A 1054 -0.69 -36.25 -12.44
CA GLU A 1054 -1.43 -36.56 -13.67
C GLU A 1054 -1.07 -35.63 -14.85
N VAL A 1055 -0.90 -34.33 -14.60
CA VAL A 1055 -0.72 -33.34 -15.68
C VAL A 1055 0.75 -33.14 -16.07
N PHE A 1056 1.66 -33.21 -15.09
CA PHE A 1056 3.06 -32.84 -15.29
C PHE A 1056 4.02 -34.02 -15.21
N GLY A 1057 3.62 -35.16 -14.63
CA GLY A 1057 4.44 -36.38 -14.56
C GLY A 1057 5.76 -36.18 -13.81
N VAL A 1058 5.71 -35.47 -12.68
CA VAL A 1058 6.89 -35.13 -11.87
C VAL A 1058 7.01 -36.09 -10.68
N ASP A 1059 7.87 -37.10 -10.80
CA ASP A 1059 8.22 -37.97 -9.66
C ASP A 1059 8.82 -37.14 -8.52
N ALA A 1060 8.37 -37.40 -7.28
CA ALA A 1060 8.98 -36.82 -6.08
C ALA A 1060 10.45 -37.26 -5.99
N ARG A 1061 11.38 -36.31 -5.84
CA ARG A 1061 12.79 -36.60 -5.64
C ARG A 1061 13.15 -36.78 -4.18
#